data_AF-A0A9R1M2T4-F1
#
_entry.id   AF-A0A9R1M2T4-F1
#
_cell.length_a   1.000
_cell.length_b   1.000
_cell.length_c   1.000
_cell.angle_alpha   90.00
_cell.angle_beta   90.00
_cell.angle_gamma   90.00
#
_symmetry.space_group_name_H-M   'P 1'
#
loop_
_entity.id
_entity.type
_entity.pdbx_description
1 polymer ?
#
loop_
_entity_poly.entity_id
_entity_poly.type
_entity_poly.pdbx_seq_one_letter_code
_entity_poly.pdbx_strand_id
1 'polypeptide(L)'
;MLRSRLFYICSIIFAFYFAHVQQTSAQITAPWEVDALRAIRGSLSDPLGRLDNWNRGDPCVGNWSRVICYNVTASDGYFHVRQLELLRLNLSGTLAPELGQLSRMKILDFMWNSIGGSIPKEVGNITSLELLLLNGNQLTGSLPEEIGFVPNLNRIQIDQNHISGSIPKSFANLNKTEHFHMNNNSLSGQIPPELSRLPSLVHLLLDNNNLSGYLPPELLQLPKLLIVQLDNNNFSGSSIPSSYGNITTLLKLSLRNCSLEGPALDASGIPQLGYLDISWNQLTGPIPSGKLASNITTIDLSHNRLNGSIPGSFSGLPNLQRLSMENNNLDGSVPSDVWRNIDFSGNRSLILDFHNNALTNLSNPLTPPANVTILLSGNPICTSQNQLNISQYCQSISVVVPGGSTNNNTLCPPCSTDLPHENILRSPIPCLCAIPLHVDYRLKSPGFWDFVPYEAEFQHYLSSGLSLSSYQLEVSTFMWEEGPRLKMNLKLFPNNTPLFNSGEVLRLRDMFTGWLITDSDIFGPYELIDFIPGWYENVLPRRTESSLSTGATVGIVIAAFAAAAILSSLVTLIILRRRSSQISKRRTAKRIQMKIDGVRDLTFEELSNCTSNFSDSALIGQGGYGKVYRGVLADGTGAAVKRTQQGSLQGSEEFFTEIELLSRLHHRNLVSLVGYCDEDNEQMLVYEYMPNGNLRDHLSAKAKEALSFPMRLRIALGSSRGILYLHTEADPPIYHRDIKSSNILLDSKFVAKVSDFGLSRLAPLPAMEGVAPGHVSTVVKGTPGYLDPEYFLTHNLT
;
A
#
# COMPACT_ATOMS: atom_id res chain seq x y z
N MET A 1 69.87 -6.51 -13.31
CA MET A 1 68.70 -6.51 -14.22
C MET A 1 67.55 -7.44 -13.80
N LEU A 2 67.74 -8.52 -13.04
CA LEU A 2 66.64 -9.42 -12.64
C LEU A 2 65.62 -8.84 -11.64
N ARG A 3 66.03 -7.97 -10.71
CA ARG A 3 65.13 -7.41 -9.68
C ARG A 3 64.07 -6.43 -10.23
N SER A 4 64.34 -5.78 -11.37
CA SER A 4 63.40 -4.82 -11.97
C SER A 4 62.29 -5.49 -12.79
N ARG A 5 62.53 -6.72 -13.28
CA ARG A 5 61.53 -7.48 -14.06
C ARG A 5 60.51 -8.18 -13.15
N LEU A 6 60.93 -8.66 -11.98
CA LEU A 6 60.00 -9.24 -11.00
C LEU A 6 59.01 -8.19 -10.45
N PHE A 7 59.47 -6.96 -10.24
CA PHE A 7 58.62 -5.87 -9.78
C PHE A 7 57.56 -5.49 -10.82
N TYR A 8 57.94 -5.45 -12.10
CA TYR A 8 57.01 -5.14 -13.19
C TYR A 8 55.96 -6.24 -13.40
N ILE A 9 56.35 -7.51 -13.28
CA ILE A 9 55.43 -8.66 -13.39
C ILE A 9 54.48 -8.70 -12.19
N CYS A 10 54.97 -8.47 -10.97
CA CYS A 10 54.12 -8.37 -9.79
C CYS A 10 53.15 -7.18 -9.86
N SER A 11 53.57 -6.02 -10.39
CA SER A 11 52.69 -4.86 -10.56
C SER A 11 51.61 -5.07 -11.62
N ILE A 12 51.91 -5.81 -12.70
CA ILE A 12 50.91 -6.16 -13.72
C ILE A 12 49.92 -7.21 -13.18
N ILE A 13 50.39 -8.19 -12.40
CA ILE A 13 49.52 -9.17 -11.74
C ILE A 13 48.64 -8.47 -10.68
N PHE A 14 49.18 -7.50 -9.93
CA PHE A 14 48.40 -6.70 -8.96
C PHE A 14 47.38 -5.79 -9.64
N ALA A 15 47.72 -5.19 -10.79
CA ALA A 15 46.80 -4.38 -11.58
C ALA A 15 45.70 -5.23 -12.24
N PHE A 16 46.01 -6.44 -12.70
CA PHE A 16 45.01 -7.39 -13.22
C PHE A 16 44.12 -7.98 -12.10
N TYR A 17 44.66 -8.18 -10.89
CA TYR A 17 43.86 -8.62 -9.73
C TYR A 17 42.85 -7.55 -9.30
N PHE A 18 43.23 -6.26 -9.32
CA PHE A 18 42.31 -5.16 -9.00
C PHE A 18 41.37 -4.75 -10.14
N ALA A 19 41.71 -5.04 -11.40
CA ALA A 19 40.82 -4.82 -12.54
C ALA A 19 39.76 -5.94 -12.73
N HIS A 20 39.88 -7.06 -12.01
CA HIS A 20 38.92 -8.17 -12.05
C HIS A 20 38.25 -8.52 -10.72
N VAL A 21 38.54 -7.79 -9.65
CA VAL A 21 37.56 -7.67 -8.56
C VAL A 21 36.52 -6.67 -9.05
N GLN A 22 35.54 -7.17 -9.81
CA GLN A 22 34.21 -6.56 -9.75
C GLN A 22 33.91 -6.44 -8.26
N GLN A 23 33.83 -5.21 -7.77
CA GLN A 23 33.25 -4.92 -6.49
C GLN A 23 31.83 -5.49 -6.61
N THR A 24 31.61 -6.71 -6.11
CA THR A 24 30.27 -7.21 -5.87
C THR A 24 29.74 -6.29 -4.79
N SER A 25 29.18 -5.14 -5.19
CA SER A 25 28.28 -4.38 -4.36
C SER A 25 27.31 -5.40 -3.83
N ALA A 26 27.28 -5.60 -2.50
CA ALA A 26 26.27 -6.46 -1.91
C ALA A 26 24.93 -6.01 -2.51
N GLN A 27 24.24 -6.91 -3.21
CA GLN A 27 22.97 -6.58 -3.84
C GLN A 27 22.01 -6.29 -2.69
N ILE A 28 21.65 -5.02 -2.52
CA ILE A 28 20.81 -4.53 -1.42
C ILE A 28 19.48 -4.02 -1.96
N THR A 29 18.50 -3.89 -1.06
CA THR A 29 17.23 -3.22 -1.34
C THR A 29 17.48 -1.74 -1.61
N ALA A 30 16.68 -1.17 -2.52
CA ALA A 30 16.73 0.26 -2.81
C ALA A 30 16.60 1.10 -1.51
N PRO A 31 17.55 2.00 -1.18
CA PRO A 31 17.58 2.68 0.12
C PRO A 31 16.29 3.44 0.46
N TRP A 32 15.66 4.07 -0.53
CA TRP A 32 14.39 4.78 -0.33
C TRP A 32 13.22 3.84 -0.02
N GLU A 33 13.20 2.61 -0.57
CA GLU A 33 12.20 1.62 -0.19
C GLU A 33 12.45 1.11 1.23
N VAL A 34 13.71 1.01 1.67
CA VAL A 34 14.04 0.68 3.06
C VAL A 34 13.50 1.75 4.02
N ASP A 35 13.69 3.03 3.69
CA ASP A 35 13.18 4.14 4.49
C ASP A 35 11.64 4.18 4.47
N ALA A 36 11.02 3.92 3.32
CA ALA A 36 9.57 3.79 3.20
C ALA A 36 9.01 2.65 4.06
N LEU A 37 9.62 1.46 4.03
CA LEU A 37 9.19 0.33 4.87
C LEU A 37 9.33 0.65 6.37
N ARG A 38 10.37 1.39 6.77
CA ARG A 38 10.53 1.85 8.16
C ARG A 38 9.47 2.88 8.54
N ALA A 39 9.11 3.80 7.65
CA ALA A 39 8.04 4.76 7.86
C ALA A 39 6.68 4.04 7.98
N ILE A 40 6.41 3.08 7.09
CA ILE A 40 5.22 2.22 7.13
C ILE A 40 5.17 1.49 8.48
N ARG A 41 6.24 0.82 8.92
CA ARG A 41 6.30 0.20 10.24
C ARG A 41 6.01 1.20 11.37
N GLY A 42 6.57 2.41 11.28
CA GLY A 42 6.39 3.48 12.27
C GLY A 42 4.95 4.00 12.35
N SER A 43 4.17 3.87 11.28
CA SER A 43 2.74 4.23 11.24
C SER A 43 1.81 3.14 11.80
N LEU A 44 2.35 1.96 12.09
CA LEU A 44 1.60 0.79 12.53
C LEU A 44 1.86 0.48 14.01
N SER A 45 0.81 0.05 14.69
CA SER A 45 0.87 -0.59 16.00
C SER A 45 0.80 -2.10 15.81
N ASP A 46 1.81 -2.80 16.30
CA ASP A 46 1.98 -4.24 16.17
C ASP A 46 2.08 -4.89 17.57
N PRO A 47 0.94 -5.14 18.23
CA PRO A 47 0.93 -5.66 19.60
C PRO A 47 1.46 -7.09 19.71
N LEU A 48 1.54 -7.83 18.59
CA LEU A 48 1.97 -9.23 18.56
C LEU A 48 3.41 -9.40 18.06
N GLY A 49 4.13 -8.32 17.76
CA GLY A 49 5.53 -8.34 17.29
C GLY A 49 5.72 -9.07 15.96
N ARG A 50 4.69 -9.09 15.09
CA ARG A 50 4.74 -9.79 13.79
C ARG A 50 5.69 -9.11 12.79
N LEU A 51 6.03 -7.84 13.01
CA LEU A 51 6.92 -6.98 12.21
C LEU A 51 8.22 -6.64 12.97
N ASP A 52 8.61 -7.42 13.98
CA ASP A 52 9.79 -7.17 14.81
C ASP A 52 11.12 -7.18 14.05
N ASN A 53 11.20 -7.91 12.93
CA ASN A 53 12.40 -7.93 12.10
C ASN A 53 12.48 -6.76 11.10
N TRP A 54 11.47 -5.89 11.02
CA TRP A 54 11.47 -4.69 10.15
C TRP A 54 12.38 -3.55 10.66
N ASN A 55 13.51 -3.93 11.24
CA ASN A 55 14.60 -3.04 11.65
C ASN A 55 15.96 -3.78 11.64
N ARG A 56 16.00 -5.06 11.25
CA ARG A 56 17.21 -5.90 11.28
C ARG A 56 17.68 -6.18 9.86
N GLY A 57 18.81 -5.57 9.49
CA GLY A 57 19.43 -5.77 8.18
C GLY A 57 18.64 -5.17 7.02
N ASP A 58 18.94 -5.65 5.82
CA ASP A 58 18.32 -5.24 4.56
C ASP A 58 16.97 -5.96 4.35
N PRO A 59 15.89 -5.31 3.88
CA PRO A 59 14.58 -5.95 3.73
C PRO A 59 14.55 -7.18 2.83
N CYS A 60 15.13 -7.09 1.63
CA CYS A 60 15.11 -8.17 0.65
C CYS A 60 16.14 -9.26 0.95
N VAL A 61 17.34 -8.89 1.42
CA VAL A 61 18.41 -9.85 1.74
C VAL A 61 18.21 -10.49 3.12
N GLY A 62 17.84 -9.67 4.12
CA GLY A 62 17.52 -10.08 5.48
C GLY A 62 16.13 -10.71 5.62
N ASN A 63 15.37 -10.78 4.52
CA ASN A 63 14.09 -11.46 4.40
C ASN A 63 13.09 -11.02 5.49
N TRP A 64 12.83 -9.71 5.52
CA TRP A 64 11.84 -9.12 6.41
C TRP A 64 10.50 -9.86 6.30
N SER A 65 9.87 -10.09 7.44
CA SER A 65 8.66 -10.90 7.49
C SER A 65 7.60 -10.23 6.62
N ARG A 66 6.99 -10.99 5.70
CA ARG A 66 5.89 -10.51 4.85
C ARG A 66 6.26 -9.41 3.84
N VAL A 67 7.55 -9.14 3.64
CA VAL A 67 8.06 -8.34 2.52
C VAL A 67 8.58 -9.31 1.47
N ILE A 68 7.93 -9.37 0.31
CA ILE A 68 8.38 -10.22 -0.81
C ILE A 68 9.02 -9.32 -1.85
N CYS A 69 10.28 -9.59 -2.17
CA CYS A 69 11.04 -8.85 -3.17
C CYS A 69 11.17 -9.60 -4.50
N TYR A 70 11.51 -8.87 -5.55
CA TYR A 70 12.00 -9.51 -6.78
C TYR A 70 13.29 -10.30 -6.51
N ASN A 71 13.44 -11.44 -7.18
CA ASN A 71 14.60 -12.31 -7.05
C ASN A 71 15.83 -11.84 -7.85
N VAL A 72 15.69 -10.73 -8.58
CA VAL A 72 16.74 -10.12 -9.41
C VAL A 72 16.80 -8.62 -9.14
N THR A 73 17.98 -8.05 -9.27
CA THR A 73 18.16 -6.60 -9.21
C THR A 73 17.59 -5.94 -10.45
N ALA A 74 17.00 -4.76 -10.27
CA ALA A 74 16.56 -3.92 -11.36
C ALA A 74 17.74 -3.26 -12.10
N SER A 75 17.42 -2.48 -13.14
CA SER A 75 18.40 -1.72 -13.94
C SER A 75 19.17 -0.68 -13.13
N ASP A 76 18.62 -0.23 -12.01
CA ASP A 76 19.25 0.66 -11.03
C ASP A 76 20.24 -0.07 -10.09
N GLY A 77 20.35 -1.40 -10.19
CA GLY A 77 21.25 -2.22 -9.40
C GLY A 77 20.71 -2.68 -8.05
N TYR A 78 19.45 -2.37 -7.71
CA TYR A 78 18.86 -2.69 -6.40
C TYR A 78 17.81 -3.79 -6.47
N PHE A 79 17.61 -4.50 -5.35
CA PHE A 79 16.39 -5.28 -5.14
C PHE A 79 15.23 -4.33 -4.82
N HIS A 80 14.03 -4.74 -5.22
CA HIS A 80 12.81 -3.98 -5.00
C HIS A 80 11.73 -4.84 -4.36
N VAL A 81 10.91 -4.18 -3.54
CA VAL A 81 9.70 -4.75 -2.95
C VAL A 81 8.69 -5.02 -4.05
N ARG A 82 8.21 -6.25 -4.11
CA ARG A 82 7.18 -6.72 -5.03
C ARG A 82 5.81 -6.82 -4.36
N GLN A 83 5.77 -7.28 -3.10
CA GLN A 83 4.53 -7.53 -2.37
C GLN A 83 4.71 -7.20 -0.89
N LEU A 84 3.69 -6.61 -0.30
CA LEU A 84 3.50 -6.55 1.15
C LEU A 84 2.29 -7.42 1.51
N GLU A 85 2.51 -8.48 2.30
CA GLU A 85 1.49 -9.48 2.65
C GLU A 85 1.11 -9.43 4.13
N LEU A 86 0.32 -8.44 4.54
CA LEU A 86 0.04 -8.15 5.95
C LEU A 86 -1.35 -8.63 6.42
N LEU A 87 -1.92 -9.62 5.73
CA LEU A 87 -3.20 -10.25 6.07
C LEU A 87 -3.26 -10.70 7.54
N ARG A 88 -4.31 -10.25 8.24
CA ARG A 88 -4.75 -10.74 9.57
C ARG A 88 -3.65 -10.78 10.63
N LEU A 89 -2.81 -9.75 10.69
CA LEU A 89 -1.71 -9.63 11.64
C LEU A 89 -2.09 -8.90 12.95
N ASN A 90 -3.36 -8.52 13.11
CA ASN A 90 -3.85 -7.72 14.24
C ASN A 90 -3.14 -6.35 14.36
N LEU A 91 -2.78 -5.77 13.21
CA LEU A 91 -2.15 -4.45 13.13
C LEU A 91 -3.21 -3.35 13.30
N SER A 92 -2.83 -2.25 13.91
CA SER A 92 -3.63 -1.00 13.91
C SER A 92 -2.75 0.19 13.53
N GLY A 93 -3.30 1.41 13.49
CA GLY A 93 -2.59 2.60 13.02
C GLY A 93 -3.17 3.12 11.71
N THR A 94 -2.33 3.63 10.81
CA THR A 94 -2.76 4.23 9.54
C THR A 94 -1.88 3.79 8.38
N LEU A 95 -2.40 3.86 7.15
CA LEU A 95 -1.57 3.69 5.95
C LEU A 95 -0.64 4.91 5.77
N ALA A 96 0.67 4.68 5.72
CA ALA A 96 1.66 5.74 5.52
C ALA A 96 1.69 6.23 4.06
N PRO A 97 1.77 7.55 3.80
CA PRO A 97 1.96 8.09 2.45
C PRO A 97 3.19 7.53 1.72
N GLU A 98 4.23 7.13 2.47
CA GLU A 98 5.46 6.53 1.96
C GLU A 98 5.23 5.21 1.21
N LEU A 99 4.04 4.59 1.31
CA LEU A 99 3.62 3.50 0.42
C LEU A 99 3.83 3.86 -1.06
N GLY A 100 3.62 5.12 -1.44
CA GLY A 100 3.84 5.60 -2.81
C GLY A 100 5.30 5.54 -3.29
N GLN A 101 6.26 5.33 -2.40
CA GLN A 101 7.68 5.18 -2.75
C GLN A 101 8.04 3.77 -3.18
N LEU A 102 7.19 2.77 -2.89
CA LEU A 102 7.34 1.37 -3.31
C LEU A 102 6.87 1.19 -4.77
N SER A 103 7.41 2.02 -5.68
CA SER A 103 6.92 2.20 -7.05
C SER A 103 6.85 0.93 -7.92
N ARG A 104 7.56 -0.15 -7.53
CA ARG A 104 7.60 -1.44 -8.24
C ARG A 104 6.74 -2.55 -7.60
N MET A 105 6.02 -2.22 -6.54
CA MET A 105 5.14 -3.14 -5.82
C MET A 105 3.90 -3.49 -6.65
N LYS A 106 3.61 -4.79 -6.75
CA LYS A 106 2.46 -5.35 -7.46
C LYS A 106 1.27 -5.64 -6.55
N ILE A 107 1.53 -6.02 -5.29
CA ILE A 107 0.48 -6.40 -4.34
C ILE A 107 0.66 -5.61 -3.05
N LEU A 108 -0.37 -4.87 -2.67
CA LEU A 108 -0.49 -4.21 -1.39
C LEU A 108 -1.62 -4.87 -0.60
N ASP A 109 -1.27 -5.72 0.35
CA ASP A 109 -2.21 -6.43 1.21
C ASP A 109 -2.09 -5.99 2.68
N PHE A 110 -3.18 -5.42 3.18
CA PHE A 110 -3.40 -5.05 4.57
C PHE A 110 -4.71 -5.63 5.11
N MET A 111 -5.29 -6.64 4.46
CA MET A 111 -6.65 -7.11 4.76
C MET A 111 -6.78 -7.62 6.20
N TRP A 112 -8.00 -7.50 6.74
CA TRP A 112 -8.38 -8.10 8.03
C TRP A 112 -7.52 -7.65 9.22
N ASN A 113 -7.23 -6.35 9.27
CA ASN A 113 -6.54 -5.70 10.39
C ASN A 113 -7.47 -4.63 11.02
N SER A 114 -6.90 -3.75 11.83
CA SER A 114 -7.57 -2.59 12.43
C SER A 114 -6.95 -1.28 11.95
N ILE A 115 -6.61 -1.20 10.66
CA ILE A 115 -6.02 0.00 10.06
C ILE A 115 -7.10 1.07 9.89
N GLY A 116 -6.85 2.26 10.45
CA GLY A 116 -7.72 3.42 10.33
C GLY A 116 -7.13 4.52 9.45
N GLY A 117 -7.70 5.74 9.56
CA GLY A 117 -7.32 6.87 8.70
C GLY A 117 -7.81 6.70 7.26
N SER A 118 -7.34 7.55 6.34
CA SER A 118 -7.70 7.48 4.92
C SER A 118 -6.69 6.71 4.09
N ILE A 119 -7.12 6.24 2.91
CA ILE A 119 -6.20 5.76 1.87
C ILE A 119 -5.37 6.96 1.38
N PRO A 120 -4.03 6.96 1.50
CA PRO A 120 -3.20 8.07 1.02
C PRO A 120 -3.27 8.18 -0.51
N LYS A 121 -3.32 9.41 -1.03
CA LYS A 121 -3.31 9.66 -2.47
C LYS A 121 -2.04 9.15 -3.16
N GLU A 122 -0.95 9.05 -2.40
CA GLU A 122 0.35 8.57 -2.84
C GLU A 122 0.32 7.11 -3.30
N VAL A 123 -0.72 6.33 -2.93
CA VAL A 123 -0.99 5.01 -3.54
C VAL A 123 -1.10 5.11 -5.07
N GLY A 124 -1.59 6.24 -5.59
CA GLY A 124 -1.62 6.54 -7.02
C GLY A 124 -0.24 6.60 -7.71
N ASN A 125 0.85 6.75 -6.95
CA ASN A 125 2.21 6.74 -7.50
C ASN A 125 2.73 5.32 -7.79
N ILE A 126 2.06 4.28 -7.28
CA ILE A 126 2.48 2.88 -7.42
C ILE A 126 1.98 2.35 -8.76
N THR A 127 2.50 2.87 -9.87
CA THR A 127 2.01 2.58 -11.23
C THR A 127 2.11 1.09 -11.64
N SER A 128 2.89 0.29 -10.90
CA SER A 128 3.02 -1.16 -11.08
C SER A 128 2.02 -1.99 -10.28
N LEU A 129 1.20 -1.35 -9.41
CA LEU A 129 0.25 -2.03 -8.55
C LEU A 129 -0.82 -2.75 -9.38
N GLU A 130 -1.03 -4.03 -9.06
CA GLU A 130 -2.00 -4.91 -9.69
C GLU A 130 -3.16 -5.20 -8.73
N LEU A 131 -2.87 -5.40 -7.44
CA LEU A 131 -3.84 -5.72 -6.41
C LEU A 131 -3.75 -4.72 -5.24
N LEU A 132 -4.84 -4.00 -4.99
CA LEU A 132 -5.03 -3.14 -3.82
C LEU A 132 -6.04 -3.81 -2.88
N LEU A 133 -5.55 -4.37 -1.77
CA LEU A 133 -6.29 -5.27 -0.89
C LEU A 133 -6.31 -4.71 0.54
N LEU A 134 -7.38 -3.99 0.87
CA LEU A 134 -7.55 -3.26 2.13
C LEU A 134 -8.85 -3.61 2.87
N ASN A 135 -9.59 -4.63 2.43
CA ASN A 135 -10.87 -5.00 3.03
C ASN A 135 -10.77 -5.47 4.49
N GLY A 136 -11.85 -5.31 5.24
CA GLY A 136 -11.93 -5.73 6.64
C GLY A 136 -11.03 -4.90 7.57
N ASN A 137 -11.09 -3.57 7.44
CA ASN A 137 -10.33 -2.61 8.23
C ASN A 137 -11.25 -1.50 8.79
N GLN A 138 -10.66 -0.42 9.30
CA GLN A 138 -11.38 0.75 9.84
C GLN A 138 -11.09 2.02 9.02
N LEU A 139 -10.78 1.87 7.71
CA LEU A 139 -10.43 3.00 6.84
C LEU A 139 -11.62 3.96 6.68
N THR A 140 -11.32 5.24 6.62
CA THR A 140 -12.27 6.37 6.54
C THR A 140 -11.86 7.34 5.42
N GLY A 141 -12.53 8.49 5.29
CA GLY A 141 -12.20 9.50 4.27
C GLY A 141 -12.71 9.11 2.88
N SER A 142 -12.38 9.92 1.86
CA SER A 142 -12.79 9.68 0.48
C SER A 142 -11.79 8.84 -0.31
N LEU A 143 -12.26 8.19 -1.37
CA LEU A 143 -11.39 7.56 -2.36
C LEU A 143 -10.52 8.62 -3.07
N PRO A 144 -9.19 8.49 -3.09
CA PRO A 144 -8.32 9.41 -3.83
C PRO A 144 -8.53 9.30 -5.35
N GLU A 145 -8.66 10.44 -6.03
CA GLU A 145 -8.72 10.50 -7.51
C GLU A 145 -7.44 9.95 -8.15
N GLU A 146 -6.31 10.03 -7.45
CA GLU A 146 -4.99 9.59 -7.90
C GLU A 146 -4.93 8.07 -8.19
N ILE A 147 -5.77 7.26 -7.52
CA ILE A 147 -5.85 5.82 -7.79
C ILE A 147 -6.29 5.56 -9.24
N GLY A 148 -7.10 6.44 -9.82
CA GLY A 148 -7.52 6.35 -11.22
C GLY A 148 -6.36 6.43 -12.24
N PHE A 149 -5.14 6.77 -11.81
CA PHE A 149 -3.95 6.85 -12.67
C PHE A 149 -2.99 5.67 -12.48
N VAL A 150 -3.44 4.56 -11.87
CA VAL A 150 -2.66 3.33 -11.72
C VAL A 150 -3.02 2.34 -12.84
N PRO A 151 -2.25 2.29 -13.96
CA PRO A 151 -2.71 1.65 -15.19
C PRO A 151 -2.73 0.11 -15.13
N ASN A 152 -2.06 -0.49 -14.15
CA ASN A 152 -1.95 -1.94 -14.01
C ASN A 152 -2.96 -2.53 -13.01
N LEU A 153 -3.75 -1.68 -12.34
CA LEU A 153 -4.64 -2.12 -11.28
C LEU A 153 -5.72 -3.04 -11.86
N ASN A 154 -5.75 -4.28 -11.39
CA ASN A 154 -6.71 -5.30 -11.77
C ASN A 154 -7.85 -5.41 -10.74
N ARG A 155 -7.50 -5.37 -9.45
CA ARG A 155 -8.45 -5.57 -8.35
C ARG A 155 -8.34 -4.45 -7.33
N ILE A 156 -9.47 -3.79 -7.07
CA ILE A 156 -9.64 -2.89 -5.94
C ILE A 156 -10.59 -3.57 -4.96
N GLN A 157 -10.05 -4.00 -3.82
CA GLN A 157 -10.81 -4.65 -2.77
C GLN A 157 -10.66 -3.88 -1.46
N ILE A 158 -11.68 -3.08 -1.16
CA ILE A 158 -11.70 -2.14 -0.02
C ILE A 158 -12.98 -2.28 0.81
N ASP A 159 -13.74 -3.34 0.56
CA ASP A 159 -15.00 -3.59 1.22
C ASP A 159 -14.87 -3.79 2.75
N GLN A 160 -15.96 -3.63 3.48
CA GLN A 160 -15.99 -3.73 4.95
C GLN A 160 -15.02 -2.74 5.62
N ASN A 161 -15.25 -1.45 5.33
CA ASN A 161 -14.55 -0.31 5.91
C ASN A 161 -15.59 0.81 6.20
N HIS A 162 -15.12 2.03 6.52
CA HIS A 162 -15.93 3.23 6.72
C HIS A 162 -15.61 4.32 5.67
N ILE A 163 -15.22 3.91 4.45
CA ILE A 163 -14.85 4.84 3.37
C ILE A 163 -16.08 5.59 2.91
N SER A 164 -15.95 6.90 2.70
CA SER A 164 -17.04 7.84 2.44
C SER A 164 -16.82 8.62 1.14
N GLY A 165 -17.71 9.56 0.82
CA GLY A 165 -17.60 10.38 -0.39
C GLY A 165 -17.95 9.62 -1.67
N SER A 166 -17.75 10.27 -2.82
CA SER A 166 -18.12 9.71 -4.13
C SER A 166 -17.08 8.77 -4.72
N ILE A 167 -17.53 7.87 -5.59
CA ILE A 167 -16.65 7.10 -6.46
C ILE A 167 -16.00 8.09 -7.46
N PRO A 168 -14.65 8.19 -7.51
CA PRO A 168 -13.94 9.10 -8.39
C PRO A 168 -14.23 8.84 -9.87
N LYS A 169 -14.42 9.90 -10.65
CA LYS A 169 -14.59 9.76 -12.11
C LYS A 169 -13.31 9.27 -12.79
N SER A 170 -12.14 9.57 -12.20
CA SER A 170 -10.85 9.11 -12.70
C SER A 170 -10.75 7.57 -12.74
N PHE A 171 -11.57 6.83 -11.99
CA PHE A 171 -11.55 5.37 -11.99
C PHE A 171 -11.96 4.80 -13.35
N ALA A 172 -12.61 5.59 -14.22
CA ALA A 172 -12.85 5.24 -15.62
C ALA A 172 -11.58 5.10 -16.47
N ASN A 173 -10.40 5.49 -15.97
CA ASN A 173 -9.12 5.36 -16.66
C ASN A 173 -8.42 4.00 -16.37
N LEU A 174 -8.99 3.17 -15.48
CA LEU A 174 -8.38 1.93 -15.00
C LEU A 174 -8.59 0.76 -15.98
N ASN A 175 -7.97 0.83 -17.16
CA ASN A 175 -8.23 -0.06 -18.28
C ASN A 175 -8.04 -1.58 -18.01
N LYS A 176 -7.28 -1.95 -16.97
CA LYS A 176 -7.07 -3.35 -16.58
C LYS A 176 -7.93 -3.81 -15.41
N THR A 177 -8.71 -2.92 -14.79
CA THR A 177 -9.50 -3.30 -13.62
C THR A 177 -10.66 -4.19 -14.02
N GLU A 178 -10.69 -5.36 -13.40
CA GLU A 178 -11.73 -6.39 -13.55
C GLU A 178 -12.68 -6.38 -12.35
N HIS A 179 -12.21 -5.95 -11.18
CA HIS A 179 -12.95 -6.09 -9.93
C HIS A 179 -12.99 -4.78 -9.14
N PHE A 180 -14.21 -4.24 -9.00
CA PHE A 180 -14.53 -3.22 -8.02
C PHE A 180 -15.33 -3.85 -6.88
N HIS A 181 -14.64 -4.15 -5.78
CA HIS A 181 -15.24 -4.65 -4.55
C HIS A 181 -15.16 -3.55 -3.49
N MET A 182 -16.22 -2.76 -3.38
CA MET A 182 -16.29 -1.58 -2.49
C MET A 182 -17.53 -1.60 -1.60
N ASN A 183 -18.17 -2.77 -1.48
CA ASN A 183 -19.36 -2.97 -0.66
C ASN A 183 -19.10 -2.75 0.84
N ASN A 184 -20.16 -2.59 1.63
CA ASN A 184 -20.09 -2.38 3.09
C ASN A 184 -19.16 -1.22 3.48
N ASN A 185 -19.49 -0.03 2.97
CA ASN A 185 -18.81 1.23 3.23
C ASN A 185 -19.86 2.35 3.42
N SER A 186 -19.43 3.61 3.38
CA SER A 186 -20.29 4.80 3.41
C SER A 186 -20.17 5.65 2.14
N LEU A 187 -19.84 5.01 0.99
CA LEU A 187 -19.73 5.70 -0.30
C LEU A 187 -21.08 6.33 -0.66
N SER A 188 -21.05 7.52 -1.25
CA SER A 188 -22.26 8.29 -1.54
C SER A 188 -22.23 9.00 -2.89
N GLY A 189 -23.38 9.54 -3.30
CA GLY A 189 -23.53 10.20 -4.59
C GLY A 189 -23.72 9.21 -5.75
N GLN A 190 -23.63 9.74 -6.96
CA GLN A 190 -23.93 9.07 -8.22
C GLN A 190 -22.86 8.04 -8.59
N ILE A 191 -23.26 6.83 -9.00
CA ILE A 191 -22.37 5.89 -9.71
C ILE A 191 -21.94 6.59 -11.02
N PRO A 192 -20.65 6.89 -11.23
CA PRO A 192 -20.22 7.65 -12.39
C PRO A 192 -20.55 6.89 -13.70
N PRO A 193 -21.34 7.47 -14.62
CA PRO A 193 -21.59 6.85 -15.92
C PRO A 193 -20.31 6.61 -16.71
N GLU A 194 -19.25 7.38 -16.46
CA GLU A 194 -17.94 7.20 -17.07
C GLU A 194 -17.32 5.82 -16.81
N LEU A 195 -17.72 5.10 -15.75
CA LEU A 195 -17.25 3.73 -15.50
C LEU A 195 -17.60 2.76 -16.64
N SER A 196 -18.60 3.07 -17.45
CA SER A 196 -18.96 2.31 -18.66
C SER A 196 -17.83 2.20 -19.70
N ARG A 197 -16.79 3.03 -19.59
CA ARG A 197 -15.61 3.00 -20.49
C ARG A 197 -14.62 1.89 -20.16
N LEU A 198 -14.76 1.22 -19.02
CA LEU A 198 -13.80 0.22 -18.55
C LEU A 198 -13.89 -1.06 -19.40
N PRO A 199 -12.85 -1.39 -20.19
CA PRO A 199 -12.93 -2.49 -21.16
C PRO A 199 -12.82 -3.88 -20.51
N SER A 200 -12.41 -3.93 -19.24
CA SER A 200 -12.11 -5.18 -18.53
C SER A 200 -13.04 -5.43 -17.34
N LEU A 201 -13.91 -4.49 -16.96
CA LEU A 201 -14.69 -4.62 -15.71
C LEU A 201 -15.64 -5.83 -15.77
N VAL A 202 -15.47 -6.74 -14.81
CA VAL A 202 -16.23 -8.00 -14.68
C VAL A 202 -17.21 -7.92 -13.51
N HIS A 203 -16.74 -7.42 -12.36
CA HIS A 203 -17.51 -7.38 -11.12
C HIS A 203 -17.65 -5.95 -10.60
N LEU A 204 -18.90 -5.52 -10.40
CA LEU A 204 -19.26 -4.26 -9.76
C LEU A 204 -20.06 -4.56 -8.48
N LEU A 205 -19.35 -4.66 -7.35
CA LEU A 205 -19.95 -4.89 -6.03
C LEU A 205 -19.89 -3.59 -5.20
N LEU A 206 -21.02 -2.91 -5.10
CA LEU A 206 -21.18 -1.64 -4.40
C LEU A 206 -22.32 -1.68 -3.36
N ASP A 207 -22.81 -2.87 -3.01
CA ASP A 207 -23.87 -3.04 -2.02
C ASP A 207 -23.50 -2.50 -0.63
N ASN A 208 -24.52 -2.20 0.18
CA ASN A 208 -24.35 -1.69 1.55
C ASN A 208 -23.52 -0.39 1.58
N ASN A 209 -23.99 0.62 0.84
CA ASN A 209 -23.42 1.96 0.78
C ASN A 209 -24.56 3.02 0.83
N ASN A 210 -24.23 4.29 0.66
CA ASN A 210 -25.18 5.40 0.60
C ASN A 210 -25.22 6.05 -0.80
N LEU A 211 -25.03 5.25 -1.86
CA LEU A 211 -25.07 5.71 -3.24
C LEU A 211 -26.48 6.18 -3.61
N SER A 212 -26.55 7.18 -4.47
CA SER A 212 -27.81 7.82 -4.84
C SER A 212 -27.81 8.32 -6.28
N GLY A 213 -28.92 8.93 -6.72
CA GLY A 213 -29.12 9.35 -8.10
C GLY A 213 -29.73 8.23 -8.95
N TYR A 214 -29.35 8.12 -10.21
CA TYR A 214 -29.91 7.15 -11.14
C TYR A 214 -28.98 5.96 -11.39
N LEU A 215 -29.54 4.82 -11.79
CA LEU A 215 -28.74 3.70 -12.29
C LEU A 215 -28.24 4.02 -13.71
N PRO A 216 -26.92 4.07 -13.99
CA PRO A 216 -26.40 4.49 -15.29
C PRO A 216 -26.80 3.52 -16.42
N PRO A 217 -27.64 3.92 -17.40
CA PRO A 217 -28.00 3.05 -18.52
C PRO A 217 -26.79 2.63 -19.37
N GLU A 218 -25.68 3.39 -19.31
CA GLU A 218 -24.43 3.13 -20.00
C GLU A 218 -23.71 1.87 -19.52
N LEU A 219 -24.09 1.25 -18.39
CA LEU A 219 -23.50 -0.03 -17.98
C LEU A 219 -23.69 -1.13 -19.04
N LEU A 220 -24.68 -1.00 -19.93
CA LEU A 220 -24.84 -1.85 -21.13
C LEU A 220 -23.63 -1.85 -22.06
N GLN A 221 -22.80 -0.81 -22.03
CA GLN A 221 -21.62 -0.68 -22.90
C GLN A 221 -20.41 -1.47 -22.38
N LEU A 222 -20.46 -1.98 -21.15
CA LEU A 222 -19.36 -2.75 -20.57
C LEU A 222 -19.28 -4.14 -21.22
N PRO A 223 -18.17 -4.47 -21.90
CA PRO A 223 -18.10 -5.66 -22.75
C PRO A 223 -17.92 -6.99 -21.98
N LYS A 224 -17.60 -6.93 -20.69
CA LYS A 224 -17.29 -8.11 -19.85
C LYS A 224 -18.07 -8.17 -18.54
N LEU A 225 -19.07 -7.33 -18.34
CA LEU A 225 -19.77 -7.21 -17.06
C LEU A 225 -20.56 -8.48 -16.75
N LEU A 226 -20.19 -9.21 -15.69
CA LEU A 226 -20.84 -10.46 -15.28
C LEU A 226 -21.72 -10.26 -14.04
N ILE A 227 -21.28 -9.44 -13.08
CA ILE A 227 -21.98 -9.27 -11.80
C ILE A 227 -22.18 -7.79 -11.50
N VAL A 228 -23.44 -7.42 -11.26
CA VAL A 228 -23.83 -6.12 -10.71
C VAL A 228 -24.59 -6.36 -9.40
N GLN A 229 -24.02 -5.91 -8.29
CA GLN A 229 -24.60 -6.03 -6.95
C GLN A 229 -24.59 -4.65 -6.28
N LEU A 230 -25.77 -4.05 -6.14
CA LEU A 230 -25.97 -2.68 -5.63
C LEU A 230 -26.92 -2.62 -4.44
N ASP A 231 -27.17 -3.76 -3.78
CA ASP A 231 -28.16 -3.88 -2.71
C ASP A 231 -27.98 -2.83 -1.60
N ASN A 232 -29.07 -2.43 -0.93
CA ASN A 232 -29.03 -1.52 0.21
C ASN A 232 -28.31 -0.18 -0.12
N ASN A 233 -28.78 0.51 -1.16
CA ASN A 233 -28.39 1.88 -1.53
C ASN A 233 -29.65 2.76 -1.69
N ASN A 234 -29.52 4.04 -2.01
CA ASN A 234 -30.63 4.99 -2.07
C ASN A 234 -30.84 5.59 -3.48
N PHE A 235 -31.36 4.79 -4.41
CA PHE A 235 -31.70 5.22 -5.77
C PHE A 235 -33.17 5.70 -5.89
N SER A 236 -33.68 6.35 -4.84
CA SER A 236 -35.07 6.85 -4.80
C SER A 236 -35.41 7.76 -5.99
N GLY A 237 -36.64 7.62 -6.49
CA GLY A 237 -37.12 8.33 -7.68
C GLY A 237 -36.49 7.87 -9.01
N SER A 238 -35.62 6.85 -9.00
CA SER A 238 -35.06 6.23 -10.20
C SER A 238 -35.78 4.92 -10.54
N SER A 239 -35.77 4.57 -11.82
CA SER A 239 -36.26 3.27 -12.30
C SER A 239 -35.10 2.40 -12.75
N ILE A 240 -35.32 1.08 -12.81
CA ILE A 240 -34.35 0.17 -13.40
C ILE A 240 -34.28 0.47 -14.91
N PRO A 241 -33.10 0.83 -15.47
CA PRO A 241 -32.99 1.12 -16.89
C PRO A 241 -33.38 -0.11 -17.72
N SER A 242 -34.26 0.07 -18.71
CA SER A 242 -34.64 -1.03 -19.62
C SER A 242 -33.45 -1.59 -20.41
N SER A 243 -32.40 -0.78 -20.59
CA SER A 243 -31.13 -1.22 -21.19
C SER A 243 -30.46 -2.35 -20.41
N TYR A 244 -30.74 -2.51 -19.11
CA TYR A 244 -30.17 -3.61 -18.32
C TYR A 244 -30.64 -4.98 -18.81
N GLY A 245 -31.83 -5.05 -19.41
CA GLY A 245 -32.38 -6.27 -20.02
C GLY A 245 -31.59 -6.73 -21.25
N ASN A 246 -30.70 -5.88 -21.77
CA ASN A 246 -29.88 -6.15 -22.95
C ASN A 246 -28.40 -6.41 -22.62
N ILE A 247 -28.02 -6.47 -21.33
CA ILE A 247 -26.64 -6.75 -20.92
C ILE A 247 -26.37 -8.25 -21.08
N THR A 248 -26.03 -8.66 -22.30
CA THR A 248 -25.96 -10.08 -22.70
C THR A 248 -24.93 -10.92 -21.94
N THR A 249 -23.94 -10.28 -21.31
CA THR A 249 -22.88 -10.93 -20.51
C THR A 249 -23.29 -11.23 -19.08
N LEU A 250 -24.37 -10.63 -18.58
CA LEU A 250 -24.69 -10.62 -17.17
C LEU A 250 -25.09 -12.02 -16.66
N LEU A 251 -24.48 -12.43 -15.55
CA LEU A 251 -24.76 -13.67 -14.82
C LEU A 251 -25.58 -13.39 -13.56
N LYS A 252 -25.38 -12.22 -12.94
CA LYS A 252 -26.07 -11.84 -11.70
C LYS A 252 -26.41 -10.35 -11.68
N LEU A 253 -27.67 -10.07 -11.34
CA LEU A 253 -28.17 -8.74 -11.04
C LEU A 253 -28.84 -8.73 -9.66
N SER A 254 -28.35 -7.88 -8.77
CA SER A 254 -28.93 -7.69 -7.44
C SER A 254 -29.07 -6.20 -7.14
N LEU A 255 -30.31 -5.76 -6.97
CA LEU A 255 -30.74 -4.38 -6.70
C LEU A 255 -31.71 -4.34 -5.50
N ARG A 256 -31.50 -5.22 -4.51
CA ARG A 256 -32.38 -5.34 -3.34
C ARG A 256 -32.36 -4.05 -2.53
N ASN A 257 -33.52 -3.62 -2.02
CA ASN A 257 -33.61 -2.51 -1.07
C ASN A 257 -32.91 -1.23 -1.56
N CYS A 258 -33.26 -0.80 -2.77
CA CYS A 258 -32.66 0.33 -3.46
C CYS A 258 -33.60 1.55 -3.58
N SER A 259 -34.82 1.44 -3.05
CA SER A 259 -35.92 2.41 -3.21
C SER A 259 -36.33 2.68 -4.67
N LEU A 260 -36.07 1.75 -5.59
CA LEU A 260 -36.34 1.89 -7.02
C LEU A 260 -37.85 1.89 -7.33
N GLU A 261 -38.25 2.67 -8.32
CA GLU A 261 -39.64 2.83 -8.78
C GLU A 261 -39.80 2.37 -10.24
N GLY A 262 -41.02 2.45 -10.78
CA GLY A 262 -41.31 2.07 -12.17
C GLY A 262 -41.53 0.56 -12.36
N PRO A 263 -41.47 0.06 -13.61
CA PRO A 263 -41.73 -1.35 -13.91
C PRO A 263 -40.57 -2.27 -13.50
N ALA A 264 -40.89 -3.55 -13.27
CA ALA A 264 -39.86 -4.59 -13.14
C ALA A 264 -39.08 -4.77 -14.45
N LEU A 265 -37.81 -5.16 -14.34
CA LEU A 265 -36.92 -5.38 -15.47
C LEU A 265 -37.38 -6.59 -16.31
N ASP A 266 -37.49 -6.41 -17.64
CA ASP A 266 -37.57 -7.53 -18.56
C ASP A 266 -36.17 -8.12 -18.79
N ALA A 267 -35.90 -9.26 -18.14
CA ALA A 267 -34.62 -9.95 -18.20
C ALA A 267 -34.53 -10.97 -19.35
N SER A 268 -35.51 -11.03 -20.26
CA SER A 268 -35.53 -12.01 -21.35
C SER A 268 -34.41 -11.84 -22.38
N GLY A 269 -33.80 -10.65 -22.45
CA GLY A 269 -32.63 -10.37 -23.29
C GLY A 269 -31.28 -10.76 -22.68
N ILE A 270 -31.26 -11.34 -21.46
CA ILE A 270 -30.04 -11.73 -20.73
C ILE A 270 -29.91 -13.27 -20.75
N PRO A 271 -29.19 -13.87 -21.72
CA PRO A 271 -29.26 -15.31 -21.98
C PRO A 271 -28.57 -16.19 -20.92
N GLN A 272 -27.65 -15.63 -20.12
CA GLN A 272 -26.85 -16.36 -19.12
C GLN A 272 -27.22 -16.01 -17.68
N LEU A 273 -28.31 -15.26 -17.45
CA LEU A 273 -28.68 -14.81 -16.11
C LEU A 273 -28.96 -16.01 -15.18
N GLY A 274 -28.16 -16.11 -14.12
CA GLY A 274 -28.28 -17.10 -13.06
C GLY A 274 -29.04 -16.58 -11.84
N TYR A 275 -28.88 -15.30 -11.50
CA TYR A 275 -29.41 -14.75 -10.26
C TYR A 275 -30.02 -13.36 -10.48
N LEU A 276 -31.30 -13.19 -10.11
CA LEU A 276 -32.02 -11.93 -10.14
C LEU A 276 -32.66 -11.64 -8.78
N ASP A 277 -32.26 -10.54 -8.14
CA ASP A 277 -32.91 -10.02 -6.93
C ASP A 277 -33.18 -8.52 -7.11
N ILE A 278 -34.47 -8.16 -7.18
CA ILE A 278 -34.94 -6.77 -7.21
C ILE A 278 -35.95 -6.53 -6.09
N SER A 279 -35.85 -7.32 -5.02
CA SER A 279 -36.75 -7.28 -3.87
C SER A 279 -36.61 -5.99 -3.06
N TRP A 280 -37.59 -5.72 -2.19
CA TRP A 280 -37.59 -4.55 -1.28
C TRP A 280 -37.50 -3.20 -2.00
N ASN A 281 -38.22 -3.04 -3.11
CA ASN A 281 -38.29 -1.79 -3.86
C ASN A 281 -39.73 -1.28 -3.92
N GLN A 282 -39.98 -0.28 -4.77
CA GLN A 282 -41.29 0.31 -5.01
C GLN A 282 -41.76 0.02 -6.45
N LEU A 283 -41.35 -1.12 -7.01
CA LEU A 283 -41.67 -1.48 -8.39
C LEU A 283 -43.18 -1.72 -8.56
N THR A 284 -43.72 -1.32 -9.70
CA THR A 284 -45.16 -1.31 -10.02
C THR A 284 -45.42 -1.96 -11.37
N GLY A 285 -46.70 -2.22 -11.68
CA GLY A 285 -47.10 -2.79 -12.95
C GLY A 285 -46.91 -4.31 -13.03
N PRO A 286 -47.18 -4.90 -14.20
CA PRO A 286 -47.13 -6.34 -14.39
C PRO A 286 -45.71 -6.86 -14.46
N ILE A 287 -45.52 -8.11 -14.01
CA ILE A 287 -44.26 -8.83 -14.18
C ILE A 287 -44.07 -9.15 -15.68
N PRO A 288 -42.89 -8.85 -16.28
CA PRO A 288 -42.60 -9.19 -17.67
C PRO A 288 -42.76 -10.69 -17.97
N SER A 289 -43.34 -11.01 -19.13
CA SER A 289 -43.66 -12.39 -19.55
C SER A 289 -42.67 -12.99 -20.56
N GLY A 290 -41.57 -12.29 -20.85
CA GLY A 290 -40.50 -12.78 -21.70
C GLY A 290 -39.87 -14.07 -21.16
N LYS A 291 -39.38 -14.92 -22.06
CA LYS A 291 -38.74 -16.19 -21.68
C LYS A 291 -37.39 -15.90 -21.01
N LEU A 292 -37.20 -16.42 -19.80
CA LEU A 292 -35.98 -16.25 -19.03
C LEU A 292 -34.88 -17.27 -19.42
N ALA A 293 -33.66 -16.98 -19.01
CA ALA A 293 -32.51 -17.86 -19.17
C ALA A 293 -32.71 -19.21 -18.46
N SER A 294 -32.25 -20.31 -19.06
CA SER A 294 -32.29 -21.64 -18.45
C SER A 294 -31.35 -21.80 -17.25
N ASN A 295 -30.34 -20.92 -17.14
CA ASN A 295 -29.36 -20.95 -16.07
C ASN A 295 -29.88 -20.34 -14.77
N ILE A 296 -31.06 -19.71 -14.79
CA ILE A 296 -31.57 -19.00 -13.63
C ILE A 296 -31.86 -19.95 -12.45
N THR A 297 -31.29 -19.63 -11.30
CA THR A 297 -31.43 -20.36 -10.05
C THR A 297 -32.30 -19.59 -9.06
N THR A 298 -32.27 -18.26 -9.10
CA THR A 298 -32.90 -17.42 -8.09
C THR A 298 -33.59 -16.23 -8.75
N ILE A 299 -34.86 -16.05 -8.42
CA ILE A 299 -35.67 -14.90 -8.80
C ILE A 299 -36.34 -14.39 -7.52
N ASP A 300 -35.94 -13.22 -7.03
CA ASP A 300 -36.57 -12.56 -5.89
C ASP A 300 -37.13 -11.19 -6.29
N LEU A 301 -38.46 -11.10 -6.30
CA LEU A 301 -39.27 -9.92 -6.61
C LEU A 301 -40.07 -9.44 -5.39
N SER A 302 -39.81 -10.02 -4.22
CA SER A 302 -40.61 -9.79 -3.01
C SER A 302 -40.57 -8.33 -2.53
N HIS A 303 -41.54 -7.94 -1.71
CA HIS A 303 -41.62 -6.61 -1.10
C HIS A 303 -41.59 -5.48 -2.15
N ASN A 304 -42.56 -5.51 -3.05
CA ASN A 304 -42.77 -4.49 -4.09
C ASN A 304 -44.27 -4.15 -4.19
N ARG A 305 -44.68 -3.42 -5.22
CA ARG A 305 -46.08 -3.09 -5.55
C ARG A 305 -46.49 -3.68 -6.92
N LEU A 306 -45.91 -4.82 -7.29
CA LEU A 306 -46.17 -5.48 -8.57
C LEU A 306 -47.60 -6.03 -8.60
N ASN A 307 -48.25 -5.97 -9.75
CA ASN A 307 -49.66 -6.38 -9.91
C ASN A 307 -49.86 -7.29 -11.13
N GLY A 308 -51.10 -7.73 -11.33
CA GLY A 308 -51.46 -8.68 -12.38
C GLY A 308 -51.09 -10.13 -12.02
N SER A 309 -51.25 -11.01 -13.00
CA SER A 309 -51.05 -12.45 -12.83
C SER A 309 -49.58 -12.85 -12.87
N ILE A 310 -49.23 -13.92 -12.17
CA ILE A 310 -47.92 -14.58 -12.25
C ILE A 310 -47.70 -15.10 -13.69
N PRO A 311 -46.66 -14.64 -14.42
CA PRO A 311 -46.35 -15.11 -15.77
C PRO A 311 -46.00 -16.60 -15.86
N GLY A 312 -46.45 -17.24 -16.93
CA GLY A 312 -46.07 -18.63 -17.26
C GLY A 312 -44.61 -18.80 -17.70
N SER A 313 -43.87 -17.70 -17.93
CA SER A 313 -42.44 -17.74 -18.26
C SER A 313 -41.55 -18.29 -17.13
N PHE A 314 -42.08 -18.39 -15.91
CA PHE A 314 -41.42 -19.02 -14.77
C PHE A 314 -41.49 -20.56 -14.81
N SER A 315 -42.30 -21.13 -15.70
CA SER A 315 -42.43 -22.58 -15.86
C SER A 315 -41.35 -23.13 -16.79
N GLY A 316 -40.80 -24.30 -16.45
CA GLY A 316 -39.79 -24.96 -17.28
C GLY A 316 -38.35 -24.48 -17.09
N LEU A 317 -38.04 -23.83 -15.96
CA LEU A 317 -36.69 -23.37 -15.60
C LEU A 317 -35.95 -24.48 -14.83
N PRO A 318 -34.98 -25.18 -15.45
CA PRO A 318 -34.45 -26.45 -14.92
C PRO A 318 -33.56 -26.31 -13.69
N ASN A 319 -32.99 -25.13 -13.44
CA ASN A 319 -32.03 -24.89 -12.36
C ASN A 319 -32.61 -24.05 -11.20
N LEU A 320 -33.91 -23.72 -11.26
CA LEU A 320 -34.56 -22.82 -10.30
C LEU A 320 -34.57 -23.45 -8.89
N GLN A 321 -34.02 -22.72 -7.91
CA GLN A 321 -33.98 -23.05 -6.49
C GLN A 321 -34.95 -22.18 -5.68
N ARG A 322 -35.13 -20.91 -6.07
CA ARG A 322 -35.98 -19.95 -5.36
C ARG A 322 -36.72 -19.04 -6.33
N LEU A 323 -38.04 -18.98 -6.17
CA LEU A 323 -38.92 -17.99 -6.78
C LEU A 323 -39.72 -17.31 -5.68
N SER A 324 -39.45 -16.03 -5.44
CA SER A 324 -40.05 -15.27 -4.36
C SER A 324 -40.75 -14.03 -4.91
N MET A 325 -42.04 -13.89 -4.59
CA MET A 325 -42.90 -12.75 -4.93
C MET A 325 -43.75 -12.32 -3.74
N GLU A 326 -43.32 -12.71 -2.54
CA GLU A 326 -43.98 -12.34 -1.29
C GLU A 326 -44.23 -10.82 -1.20
N ASN A 327 -45.31 -10.39 -0.55
CA ASN A 327 -45.61 -8.99 -0.25
C ASN A 327 -45.66 -8.12 -1.52
N ASN A 328 -46.62 -8.42 -2.39
CA ASN A 328 -46.94 -7.69 -3.61
C ASN A 328 -48.47 -7.54 -3.79
N ASN A 329 -48.92 -7.05 -4.94
CA ASN A 329 -50.34 -6.90 -5.31
C ASN A 329 -50.74 -7.88 -6.43
N LEU A 330 -50.12 -9.06 -6.52
CA LEU A 330 -50.37 -10.04 -7.57
C LEU A 330 -51.73 -10.71 -7.41
N ASP A 331 -52.42 -10.96 -8.51
CA ASP A 331 -53.75 -11.58 -8.55
C ASP A 331 -53.81 -12.78 -9.50
N GLY A 332 -55.00 -13.35 -9.68
CA GLY A 332 -55.20 -14.52 -10.53
C GLY A 332 -54.82 -15.83 -9.86
N SER A 333 -54.20 -16.74 -10.63
CA SER A 333 -53.95 -18.12 -10.23
C SER A 333 -52.47 -18.43 -9.98
N VAL A 334 -52.21 -19.31 -9.00
CA VAL A 334 -50.88 -19.90 -8.79
C VAL A 334 -50.57 -20.86 -9.97
N PRO A 335 -49.44 -20.70 -10.67
CA PRO A 335 -49.04 -21.64 -11.72
C PRO A 335 -48.69 -23.01 -11.12
N SER A 336 -49.18 -24.09 -11.74
CA SER A 336 -49.01 -25.48 -11.25
C SER A 336 -47.91 -26.25 -11.97
N ASP A 337 -47.14 -25.59 -12.84
CA ASP A 337 -46.14 -26.20 -13.72
C ASP A 337 -44.75 -25.56 -13.58
N VAL A 338 -44.53 -24.74 -12.54
CA VAL A 338 -43.25 -24.07 -12.26
C VAL A 338 -42.10 -25.09 -12.15
N TRP A 339 -42.33 -26.18 -11.42
CA TRP A 339 -41.34 -27.26 -11.21
C TRP A 339 -41.21 -28.24 -12.39
N ARG A 340 -41.89 -28.01 -13.50
CA ARG A 340 -41.77 -28.88 -14.68
C ARG A 340 -40.35 -28.77 -15.23
N ASN A 341 -39.74 -29.91 -15.57
CA ASN A 341 -38.37 -30.04 -16.08
C ASN A 341 -37.24 -29.75 -15.07
N ILE A 342 -37.54 -29.65 -13.77
CA ILE A 342 -36.51 -29.62 -12.73
C ILE A 342 -36.17 -31.06 -12.33
N ASP A 343 -34.88 -31.39 -12.34
CA ASP A 343 -34.36 -32.63 -11.75
C ASP A 343 -34.05 -32.39 -10.26
N PHE A 344 -34.76 -33.10 -9.38
CA PHE A 344 -34.58 -33.04 -7.92
C PHE A 344 -33.56 -34.06 -7.39
N SER A 345 -32.79 -34.71 -8.26
CA SER A 345 -31.64 -35.52 -7.85
C SER A 345 -30.57 -34.66 -7.13
N GLY A 346 -29.75 -35.27 -6.27
CA GLY A 346 -28.60 -34.60 -5.63
C GLY A 346 -28.96 -33.50 -4.62
N ASN A 347 -29.96 -33.74 -3.75
CA ASN A 347 -30.39 -32.81 -2.68
C ASN A 347 -30.91 -31.44 -3.16
N ARG A 348 -31.32 -31.33 -4.43
CA ARG A 348 -31.95 -30.11 -4.95
C ARG A 348 -33.33 -29.89 -4.32
N SER A 349 -33.65 -28.62 -4.05
CA SER A 349 -34.94 -28.18 -3.54
C SER A 349 -35.40 -26.92 -4.27
N LEU A 350 -36.71 -26.70 -4.31
CA LEU A 350 -37.32 -25.50 -4.88
C LEU A 350 -38.23 -24.85 -3.85
N ILE A 351 -38.05 -23.55 -3.63
CA ILE A 351 -38.92 -22.72 -2.78
C ILE A 351 -39.71 -21.77 -3.67
N LEU A 352 -41.04 -21.84 -3.56
CA LEU A 352 -42.00 -20.94 -4.18
C LEU A 352 -42.69 -20.12 -3.08
N ASP A 353 -42.29 -18.86 -2.95
CA ASP A 353 -42.81 -17.95 -1.94
C ASP A 353 -43.77 -16.92 -2.55
N PHE A 354 -45.05 -17.06 -2.24
CA PHE A 354 -46.12 -16.22 -2.75
C PHE A 354 -46.92 -15.55 -1.63
N HIS A 355 -46.37 -15.47 -0.42
CA HIS A 355 -47.06 -14.88 0.74
C HIS A 355 -47.64 -13.48 0.46
N ASN A 356 -48.74 -13.16 1.13
CA ASN A 356 -49.29 -11.79 1.20
C ASN A 356 -49.48 -11.12 -0.18
N ASN A 357 -50.30 -11.75 -1.02
CA ASN A 357 -50.74 -11.25 -2.32
C ASN A 357 -52.29 -11.32 -2.42
N ALA A 358 -52.85 -11.11 -3.61
CA ALA A 358 -54.28 -11.20 -3.91
C ALA A 358 -54.65 -12.46 -4.74
N LEU A 359 -53.92 -13.57 -4.57
CA LEU A 359 -54.12 -14.80 -5.34
C LEU A 359 -55.41 -15.53 -4.92
N THR A 360 -56.22 -15.93 -5.91
CA THR A 360 -57.59 -16.45 -5.67
C THR A 360 -57.79 -17.90 -6.11
N ASN A 361 -57.04 -18.37 -7.11
CA ASN A 361 -57.30 -19.66 -7.77
C ASN A 361 -56.03 -20.53 -7.91
N LEU A 362 -56.25 -21.82 -8.18
CA LEU A 362 -55.20 -22.74 -8.66
C LEU A 362 -55.42 -23.02 -10.13
N SER A 363 -54.34 -23.14 -10.89
CA SER A 363 -54.41 -23.47 -12.31
C SER A 363 -54.86 -24.92 -12.57
N ASN A 364 -54.65 -25.83 -11.60
CA ASN A 364 -55.03 -27.25 -11.56
C ASN A 364 -54.73 -27.81 -10.14
N PRO A 365 -55.16 -29.04 -9.75
CA PRO A 365 -54.78 -29.59 -8.45
C PRO A 365 -53.25 -29.60 -8.27
N LEU A 366 -52.78 -28.93 -7.21
CA LEU A 366 -51.37 -28.84 -6.87
C LEU A 366 -50.87 -30.20 -6.36
N THR A 367 -50.10 -30.92 -7.19
CA THR A 367 -49.37 -32.12 -6.79
C THR A 367 -47.86 -31.89 -6.94
N PRO A 368 -47.24 -31.04 -6.11
CA PRO A 368 -45.82 -30.77 -6.18
C PRO A 368 -44.98 -32.00 -5.74
N PRO A 369 -43.77 -32.20 -6.29
CA PRO A 369 -42.79 -33.11 -5.74
C PRO A 369 -42.45 -32.79 -4.27
N ALA A 370 -41.97 -33.79 -3.51
CA ALA A 370 -41.65 -33.63 -2.08
C ALA A 370 -40.57 -32.56 -1.79
N ASN A 371 -39.69 -32.30 -2.76
CA ASN A 371 -38.60 -31.31 -2.68
C ASN A 371 -39.05 -29.87 -3.00
N VAL A 372 -40.34 -29.67 -3.30
CA VAL A 372 -40.91 -28.35 -3.62
C VAL A 372 -41.70 -27.83 -2.42
N THR A 373 -41.26 -26.69 -1.89
CA THR A 373 -41.95 -25.96 -0.84
C THR A 373 -42.76 -24.83 -1.48
N ILE A 374 -44.06 -24.78 -1.18
CA ILE A 374 -44.98 -23.72 -1.67
C ILE A 374 -45.56 -22.99 -0.46
N LEU A 375 -45.48 -21.67 -0.48
CA LEU A 375 -45.93 -20.82 0.60
C LEU A 375 -46.97 -19.81 0.11
N LEU A 376 -48.18 -19.87 0.69
CA LEU A 376 -49.35 -19.12 0.22
C LEU A 376 -50.05 -18.32 1.32
N SER A 377 -49.56 -18.34 2.57
CA SER A 377 -50.25 -17.64 3.67
C SER A 377 -50.45 -16.15 3.36
N GLY A 378 -51.57 -15.59 3.85
CA GLY A 378 -51.98 -14.22 3.58
C GLY A 378 -52.73 -13.98 2.26
N ASN A 379 -52.90 -15.00 1.41
CA ASN A 379 -53.67 -14.89 0.16
C ASN A 379 -55.16 -15.26 0.34
N PRO A 380 -56.08 -14.66 -0.44
CA PRO A 380 -57.51 -15.04 -0.46
C PRO A 380 -57.76 -16.54 -0.66
N ILE A 381 -56.95 -17.21 -1.49
CA ILE A 381 -57.03 -18.66 -1.74
C ILE A 381 -57.02 -19.51 -0.45
N CYS A 382 -56.34 -19.06 0.60
CA CYS A 382 -56.25 -19.77 1.88
C CYS A 382 -57.56 -19.81 2.67
N THR A 383 -58.55 -19.01 2.29
CA THR A 383 -59.89 -18.99 2.90
C THR A 383 -60.91 -19.82 2.10
N SER A 384 -60.53 -20.31 0.92
CA SER A 384 -61.43 -21.07 0.03
C SER A 384 -61.64 -22.50 0.53
N GLN A 385 -62.85 -22.82 0.98
CA GLN A 385 -63.23 -24.14 1.52
C GLN A 385 -63.28 -25.27 0.46
N ASN A 386 -63.18 -24.93 -0.83
CA ASN A 386 -63.48 -25.84 -1.94
C ASN A 386 -62.24 -26.48 -2.60
N GLN A 387 -61.03 -26.28 -2.08
CA GLN A 387 -59.79 -26.84 -2.66
C GLN A 387 -59.11 -27.83 -1.70
N LEU A 388 -59.03 -29.10 -2.11
CA LEU A 388 -58.37 -30.17 -1.36
C LEU A 388 -56.90 -29.82 -1.10
N ASN A 389 -56.44 -30.02 0.13
CA ASN A 389 -55.04 -29.87 0.58
C ASN A 389 -54.45 -28.44 0.52
N ILE A 390 -55.23 -27.39 0.25
CA ILE A 390 -54.71 -26.00 0.22
C ILE A 390 -54.21 -25.52 1.59
N SER A 391 -54.83 -26.00 2.67
CA SER A 391 -54.53 -25.60 4.05
C SER A 391 -53.09 -25.91 4.48
N GLN A 392 -52.41 -26.88 3.86
CA GLN A 392 -51.02 -27.20 4.16
C GLN A 392 -50.04 -26.14 3.65
N TYR A 393 -50.37 -25.47 2.54
CA TYR A 393 -49.55 -24.41 1.92
C TYR A 393 -49.83 -23.03 2.52
N CYS A 394 -50.89 -22.92 3.33
CA CYS A 394 -51.34 -21.69 3.96
C CYS A 394 -50.88 -21.54 5.42
N GLN A 395 -49.97 -22.41 5.87
CA GLN A 395 -49.36 -22.30 7.19
C GLN A 395 -48.25 -21.26 7.17
N SER A 396 -48.10 -20.50 8.26
CA SER A 396 -47.01 -19.55 8.46
C SER A 396 -45.71 -20.31 8.76
N ILE A 397 -45.13 -20.94 7.75
CA ILE A 397 -43.83 -21.60 7.88
C ILE A 397 -42.74 -20.56 7.60
N SER A 398 -41.90 -20.29 8.60
CA SER A 398 -40.64 -19.58 8.41
C SER A 398 -39.68 -20.53 7.68
N VAL A 399 -39.27 -20.20 6.46
CA VAL A 399 -38.27 -20.99 5.73
C VAL A 399 -36.92 -20.82 6.43
N VAL A 400 -36.51 -21.86 7.16
CA VAL A 400 -35.14 -21.96 7.69
C VAL A 400 -34.27 -22.52 6.58
N VAL A 401 -33.18 -21.81 6.26
CA VAL A 401 -32.14 -22.25 5.32
C VAL A 401 -31.59 -23.61 5.77
N PRO A 402 -31.57 -24.66 4.92
CA PRO A 402 -31.02 -25.95 5.32
C PRO A 402 -29.51 -25.85 5.53
N GLY A 403 -29.06 -26.12 6.75
CA GLY A 403 -27.65 -26.36 7.07
C GLY A 403 -27.51 -27.74 7.71
N GLY A 404 -26.79 -28.65 7.05
CA GLY A 404 -26.52 -29.97 7.61
C GLY A 404 -25.85 -30.92 6.62
N SER A 405 -24.53 -31.06 6.73
CA SER A 405 -23.74 -32.11 6.08
C SER A 405 -24.16 -33.49 6.60
N THR A 406 -24.39 -34.43 5.69
CA THR A 406 -24.62 -35.85 5.99
C THR A 406 -23.28 -36.58 5.96
N ASN A 407 -22.74 -36.89 7.13
CA ASN A 407 -21.54 -37.73 7.23
C ASN A 407 -21.90 -39.19 6.95
N ASN A 408 -21.45 -39.70 5.81
CA ASN A 408 -21.35 -41.15 5.58
C ASN A 408 -20.19 -41.69 6.43
N ASN A 409 -20.55 -42.46 7.46
CA ASN A 409 -19.61 -43.12 8.37
C ASN A 409 -18.87 -44.26 7.66
N THR A 410 -17.66 -44.00 7.16
CA THR A 410 -16.62 -45.03 7.04
C THR A 410 -15.91 -45.13 8.39
N LEU A 411 -16.04 -46.29 9.08
CA LEU A 411 -15.34 -46.54 10.35
C LEU A 411 -13.83 -46.74 10.09
N CYS A 412 -13.08 -45.65 10.06
CA CYS A 412 -11.62 -45.69 10.24
C CYS A 412 -11.27 -45.57 11.73
N PRO A 413 -10.21 -46.25 12.21
CA PRO A 413 -9.68 -45.99 13.54
C PRO A 413 -9.22 -44.53 13.65
N PRO A 414 -9.26 -43.93 14.86
CA PRO A 414 -8.76 -42.58 15.08
C PRO A 414 -7.25 -42.50 14.80
N CYS A 415 -6.83 -41.41 14.17
CA CYS A 415 -5.41 -41.13 13.89
C CYS A 415 -4.61 -40.94 15.20
N SER A 416 -3.28 -41.02 15.11
CA SER A 416 -2.38 -40.77 16.25
C SER A 416 -2.67 -39.41 16.91
N THR A 417 -2.65 -39.37 18.25
CA THR A 417 -2.90 -38.19 19.08
C THR A 417 -1.67 -37.29 19.27
N ASP A 418 -0.48 -37.73 18.87
CA ASP A 418 0.78 -36.99 19.10
C ASP A 418 0.89 -35.72 18.24
N LEU A 419 0.18 -35.71 17.12
CA LEU A 419 0.13 -34.64 16.13
C LEU A 419 -1.32 -34.49 15.66
N PRO A 420 -1.75 -33.30 15.17
CA PRO A 420 -3.12 -33.03 14.78
C PRO A 420 -3.49 -33.70 13.43
N HIS A 421 -3.35 -35.02 13.36
CA HIS A 421 -3.72 -35.80 12.19
C HIS A 421 -5.23 -36.00 12.13
N GLU A 422 -5.78 -35.87 10.93
CA GLU A 422 -7.18 -36.15 10.64
C GLU A 422 -7.29 -37.23 9.55
N ASN A 423 -8.37 -38.01 9.61
CA ASN A 423 -8.67 -39.05 8.62
C ASN A 423 -9.17 -38.41 7.32
N ILE A 424 -8.58 -38.79 6.18
CA ILE A 424 -9.04 -38.36 4.86
C ILE A 424 -10.12 -39.32 4.37
N LEU A 425 -11.39 -39.00 4.62
CA LEU A 425 -12.53 -39.89 4.36
C LEU A 425 -12.69 -40.32 2.89
N ARG A 426 -12.27 -39.47 1.95
CA ARG A 426 -12.41 -39.69 0.50
C ARG A 426 -11.11 -40.14 -0.19
N SER A 427 -10.08 -40.48 0.60
CA SER A 427 -8.78 -40.89 0.08
C SER A 427 -8.87 -42.21 -0.72
N PRO A 428 -8.10 -42.35 -1.83
CA PRO A 428 -7.95 -43.63 -2.51
C PRO A 428 -7.20 -44.67 -1.64
N ILE A 429 -6.46 -44.21 -0.63
CA ILE A 429 -5.81 -45.05 0.38
C ILE A 429 -6.72 -45.12 1.62
N PRO A 430 -7.22 -46.31 2.00
CA PRO A 430 -8.10 -46.46 3.17
C PRO A 430 -7.45 -45.95 4.46
N CYS A 431 -8.20 -45.14 5.23
CA CYS A 431 -7.80 -44.63 6.54
C CYS A 431 -6.43 -43.91 6.56
N LEU A 432 -6.14 -43.16 5.49
CA LEU A 432 -4.99 -42.27 5.45
C LEU A 432 -5.18 -41.11 6.44
N CYS A 433 -4.21 -40.96 7.33
CA CYS A 433 -4.13 -39.87 8.29
C CYS A 433 -3.15 -38.79 7.82
N ALA A 434 -3.56 -37.53 7.82
CA ALA A 434 -2.70 -36.41 7.45
C ALA A 434 -3.01 -35.14 8.26
N ILE A 435 -2.08 -34.21 8.32
CA ILE A 435 -2.29 -32.90 8.94
C ILE A 435 -2.84 -31.91 7.89
N PRO A 436 -4.08 -31.41 8.02
CA PRO A 436 -4.66 -30.47 7.06
C PRO A 436 -4.08 -29.06 7.18
N LEU A 437 -4.16 -28.30 6.09
CA LEU A 437 -4.09 -26.83 6.11
C LEU A 437 -5.52 -26.28 6.18
N HIS A 438 -5.73 -25.25 6.98
CA HIS A 438 -7.04 -24.61 7.10
C HIS A 438 -7.07 -23.28 6.33
N VAL A 439 -8.18 -23.04 5.63
CA VAL A 439 -8.42 -21.79 4.91
C VAL A 439 -9.82 -21.28 5.25
N ASP A 440 -9.89 -20.07 5.81
CA ASP A 440 -11.16 -19.35 5.93
C ASP A 440 -11.41 -18.66 4.58
N TYR A 441 -12.50 -19.05 3.92
CA TYR A 441 -12.81 -18.67 2.54
C TYR A 441 -14.22 -18.12 2.44
N ARG A 442 -14.46 -17.16 1.54
CA ARG A 442 -15.81 -16.61 1.33
C ARG A 442 -16.08 -16.43 -0.16
N LEU A 443 -17.27 -16.84 -0.60
CA LEU A 443 -17.85 -16.41 -1.86
C LEU A 443 -18.59 -15.09 -1.63
N LYS A 444 -18.16 -14.01 -2.31
CA LYS A 444 -18.71 -12.66 -2.07
C LYS A 444 -20.05 -12.45 -2.75
N SER A 445 -20.28 -13.12 -3.88
CA SER A 445 -21.49 -12.96 -4.68
C SER A 445 -21.79 -14.22 -5.52
N PRO A 446 -22.00 -15.39 -4.90
CA PRO A 446 -22.41 -16.60 -5.62
C PRO A 446 -23.72 -16.38 -6.38
N GLY A 447 -23.84 -17.04 -7.53
CA GLY A 447 -25.00 -17.01 -8.41
C GLY A 447 -26.12 -17.97 -8.02
N PHE A 448 -26.22 -18.38 -6.75
CA PHE A 448 -27.20 -19.35 -6.25
C PHE A 448 -27.66 -19.00 -4.84
N TRP A 449 -28.80 -19.57 -4.42
CA TRP A 449 -29.38 -19.36 -3.08
C TRP A 449 -29.09 -20.52 -2.12
N ASP A 450 -28.99 -21.74 -2.65
CA ASP A 450 -28.67 -22.93 -1.87
C ASP A 450 -27.35 -23.54 -2.37
N PHE A 451 -26.38 -23.65 -1.46
CA PHE A 451 -25.05 -24.17 -1.75
C PHE A 451 -25.00 -25.70 -1.82
N VAL A 452 -25.89 -26.41 -1.11
CA VAL A 452 -25.80 -27.88 -0.96
C VAL A 452 -25.76 -28.60 -2.32
N PRO A 453 -26.57 -28.23 -3.34
CA PRO A 453 -26.49 -28.84 -4.67
C PRO A 453 -25.19 -28.58 -5.43
N TYR A 454 -24.45 -27.52 -5.06
CA TYR A 454 -23.22 -27.09 -5.73
C TYR A 454 -21.94 -27.51 -5.00
N GLU A 455 -22.02 -28.16 -3.84
CA GLU A 455 -20.86 -28.50 -3.03
C GLU A 455 -19.82 -29.35 -3.79
N ALA A 456 -20.28 -30.35 -4.55
CA ALA A 456 -19.38 -31.22 -5.32
C ALA A 456 -18.71 -30.48 -6.49
N GLU A 457 -19.46 -29.61 -7.18
CA GLU A 457 -18.93 -28.78 -8.26
C GLU A 457 -17.93 -27.74 -7.72
N PHE A 458 -18.22 -27.14 -6.57
CA PHE A 458 -17.31 -26.24 -5.88
C PHE A 458 -16.00 -26.94 -5.50
N GLN A 459 -16.10 -28.14 -4.92
CA GLN A 459 -14.92 -28.94 -4.59
C GLN A 459 -14.10 -29.24 -5.85
N HIS A 460 -14.74 -29.56 -6.98
CA HIS A 460 -14.04 -29.78 -8.25
C HIS A 460 -13.37 -28.50 -8.79
N TYR A 461 -14.10 -27.38 -8.81
CA TYR A 461 -13.60 -26.08 -9.23
C TYR A 461 -12.35 -25.68 -8.43
N LEU A 462 -12.46 -25.68 -7.10
CA LEU A 462 -11.39 -25.18 -6.26
C LEU A 462 -10.20 -26.15 -6.22
N SER A 463 -10.44 -27.47 -6.18
CA SER A 463 -9.33 -28.45 -6.27
C SER A 463 -8.59 -28.33 -7.60
N SER A 464 -9.30 -28.17 -8.73
CA SER A 464 -8.69 -27.96 -10.04
C SER A 464 -7.87 -26.67 -10.10
N GLY A 465 -8.44 -25.56 -9.60
CA GLY A 465 -7.74 -24.27 -9.53
C GLY A 465 -6.47 -24.34 -8.67
N LEU A 466 -6.48 -25.12 -7.59
CA LEU A 466 -5.33 -25.35 -6.72
C LEU A 466 -4.36 -26.42 -7.25
N SER A 467 -4.67 -27.10 -8.36
CA SER A 467 -3.93 -28.27 -8.86
C SER A 467 -3.86 -29.42 -7.83
N LEU A 468 -4.97 -29.66 -7.13
CA LEU A 468 -5.17 -30.75 -6.17
C LEU A 468 -6.14 -31.79 -6.71
N SER A 469 -6.07 -33.02 -6.19
CA SER A 469 -7.11 -34.03 -6.42
C SER A 469 -8.37 -33.70 -5.61
N SER A 470 -9.54 -34.11 -6.07
CA SER A 470 -10.82 -33.81 -5.40
C SER A 470 -10.90 -34.27 -3.94
N TYR A 471 -10.26 -35.40 -3.60
CA TYR A 471 -10.23 -35.92 -2.22
C TYR A 471 -9.35 -35.10 -1.26
N GLN A 472 -8.50 -34.22 -1.79
CA GLN A 472 -7.59 -33.39 -1.02
C GLN A 472 -8.24 -32.09 -0.53
N LEU A 473 -9.48 -31.80 -0.92
CA LEU A 473 -10.22 -30.63 -0.48
C LEU A 473 -11.50 -31.09 0.22
N GLU A 474 -11.72 -30.56 1.42
CA GLU A 474 -12.95 -30.74 2.18
C GLU A 474 -13.54 -29.38 2.55
N VAL A 475 -14.84 -29.23 2.35
CA VAL A 475 -15.62 -28.11 2.90
C VAL A 475 -16.14 -28.56 4.27
N SER A 476 -15.48 -28.14 5.34
CA SER A 476 -15.82 -28.62 6.69
C SER A 476 -17.10 -27.97 7.23
N THR A 477 -17.25 -26.66 7.03
CA THR A 477 -18.48 -25.92 7.37
C THR A 477 -18.72 -24.81 6.36
N PHE A 478 -19.98 -24.41 6.21
CA PHE A 478 -20.37 -23.22 5.47
C PHE A 478 -21.56 -22.52 6.16
N MET A 479 -21.66 -21.22 5.98
CA MET A 479 -22.72 -20.39 6.58
C MET A 479 -22.99 -19.17 5.70
N TRP A 480 -24.27 -18.88 5.46
CA TRP A 480 -24.70 -17.64 4.83
C TRP A 480 -24.56 -16.48 5.82
N GLU A 481 -23.94 -15.39 5.38
CA GLU A 481 -23.88 -14.12 6.12
C GLU A 481 -24.96 -13.16 5.62
N GLU A 482 -25.06 -11.96 6.21
CA GLU A 482 -25.99 -10.94 5.70
C GLU A 482 -25.60 -10.51 4.26
N GLY A 483 -26.59 -10.46 3.37
CA GLY A 483 -26.38 -10.34 1.92
C GLY A 483 -26.07 -11.69 1.27
N PRO A 484 -25.91 -11.76 -0.07
CA PRO A 484 -25.61 -13.02 -0.75
C PRO A 484 -24.13 -13.38 -0.59
N ARG A 485 -23.68 -13.66 0.64
CA ARG A 485 -22.29 -14.02 0.97
C ARG A 485 -22.24 -15.36 1.67
N LEU A 486 -21.37 -16.25 1.20
CA LEU A 486 -21.22 -17.60 1.75
C LEU A 486 -19.83 -17.77 2.34
N LYS A 487 -19.75 -17.81 3.67
CA LYS A 487 -18.51 -18.10 4.40
C LYS A 487 -18.30 -19.60 4.54
N MET A 488 -17.06 -20.05 4.43
CA MET A 488 -16.66 -21.45 4.42
C MET A 488 -15.38 -21.67 5.21
N ASN A 489 -15.24 -22.85 5.79
CA ASN A 489 -13.99 -23.35 6.35
C ASN A 489 -13.55 -24.54 5.52
N LEU A 490 -12.38 -24.42 4.91
CA LEU A 490 -11.82 -25.42 4.02
C LEU A 490 -10.67 -26.14 4.71
N LYS A 491 -10.55 -27.43 4.47
CA LYS A 491 -9.37 -28.24 4.79
C LYS A 491 -8.72 -28.70 3.50
N LEU A 492 -7.41 -28.46 3.38
CA LEU A 492 -6.58 -28.98 2.31
C LEU A 492 -5.71 -30.10 2.87
N PHE A 493 -5.69 -31.25 2.19
CA PHE A 493 -4.93 -32.42 2.58
C PHE A 493 -3.78 -32.71 1.58
N PRO A 494 -2.64 -33.20 2.06
CA PRO A 494 -1.53 -33.59 1.21
C PRO A 494 -1.83 -34.83 0.35
N ASN A 495 -1.11 -34.98 -0.76
CA ASN A 495 -1.33 -36.04 -1.74
C ASN A 495 -0.64 -37.34 -1.31
N ASN A 496 -1.41 -38.33 -0.84
CA ASN A 496 -0.91 -39.66 -0.44
C ASN A 496 0.24 -39.66 0.60
N THR A 497 0.45 -38.55 1.32
CA THR A 497 1.46 -38.40 2.37
C THR A 497 0.81 -37.88 3.65
N PRO A 498 1.43 -38.02 4.83
CA PRO A 498 0.87 -37.48 6.07
C PRO A 498 1.03 -35.96 6.20
N LEU A 499 1.95 -35.34 5.44
CA LEU A 499 2.34 -33.94 5.55
C LEU A 499 2.54 -33.29 4.17
N PHE A 500 2.25 -32.00 4.07
CA PHE A 500 2.73 -31.15 3.00
C PHE A 500 4.24 -30.89 3.15
N ASN A 501 4.95 -30.81 2.03
CA ASN A 501 6.28 -30.22 2.03
C ASN A 501 6.18 -28.68 2.11
N SER A 502 7.21 -28.00 2.63
CA SER A 502 7.18 -26.55 2.85
C SER A 502 6.97 -25.74 1.55
N GLY A 503 7.46 -26.23 0.41
CA GLY A 503 7.26 -25.59 -0.89
C GLY A 503 5.79 -25.62 -1.32
N GLU A 504 5.09 -26.71 -1.05
CA GLU A 504 3.67 -26.87 -1.38
C GLU A 504 2.77 -26.00 -0.50
N VAL A 505 3.09 -25.86 0.80
CA VAL A 505 2.39 -24.92 1.68
C VAL A 505 2.53 -23.48 1.15
N LEU A 506 3.74 -23.08 0.75
CA LEU A 506 3.98 -21.75 0.18
C LEU A 506 3.26 -21.58 -1.16
N ARG A 507 3.31 -22.58 -2.05
CA ARG A 507 2.57 -22.55 -3.32
C ARG A 507 1.07 -22.36 -3.10
N LEU A 508 0.46 -23.15 -2.21
CA LEU A 508 -0.97 -23.05 -1.91
C LEU A 508 -1.33 -21.69 -1.32
N ARG A 509 -0.51 -21.17 -0.38
CA ARG A 509 -0.71 -19.83 0.16
C ARG A 509 -0.67 -18.77 -0.94
N ASP A 510 0.37 -18.82 -1.77
CA ASP A 510 0.59 -17.85 -2.85
C ASP A 510 -0.53 -17.93 -3.93
N MET A 511 -1.17 -19.10 -4.11
CA MET A 511 -2.37 -19.23 -4.96
C MET A 511 -3.52 -18.35 -4.44
N PHE A 512 -3.75 -18.34 -3.12
CA PHE A 512 -4.81 -17.54 -2.51
C PHE A 512 -4.41 -16.06 -2.38
N THR A 513 -3.23 -15.75 -1.84
CA THR A 513 -2.76 -14.37 -1.58
C THR A 513 -2.35 -13.62 -2.85
N GLY A 514 -2.09 -14.35 -3.93
CA GLY A 514 -1.80 -13.79 -5.25
C GLY A 514 -3.01 -13.67 -6.18
N TRP A 515 -4.22 -14.07 -5.74
CA TRP A 515 -5.41 -14.13 -6.60
C TRP A 515 -5.20 -14.94 -7.89
N LEU A 516 -4.55 -16.10 -7.76
CA LEU A 516 -4.19 -16.96 -8.90
C LEU A 516 -5.22 -18.05 -9.18
N ILE A 517 -6.27 -18.15 -8.37
CA ILE A 517 -7.42 -19.01 -8.63
C ILE A 517 -8.34 -18.24 -9.58
N THR A 518 -8.59 -18.81 -10.76
CA THR A 518 -9.46 -18.22 -11.77
C THR A 518 -10.87 -18.06 -11.23
N ASP A 519 -11.52 -16.92 -11.51
CA ASP A 519 -12.92 -16.72 -11.14
C ASP A 519 -13.85 -17.75 -11.79
N SER A 520 -15.01 -17.96 -11.16
CA SER A 520 -16.06 -18.85 -11.64
C SER A 520 -17.36 -18.08 -11.89
N ASP A 521 -17.98 -18.36 -13.03
CA ASP A 521 -19.30 -17.85 -13.41
C ASP A 521 -20.40 -18.21 -12.40
N ILE A 522 -20.23 -19.30 -11.65
CA ILE A 522 -21.22 -19.81 -10.69
C ILE A 522 -20.93 -19.34 -9.27
N PHE A 523 -19.67 -19.49 -8.84
CA PHE A 523 -19.27 -19.18 -7.46
C PHE A 523 -18.99 -17.69 -7.25
N GLY A 524 -18.85 -16.92 -8.32
CA GLY A 524 -18.53 -15.50 -8.28
C GLY A 524 -17.12 -15.26 -7.72
N PRO A 525 -16.80 -13.99 -7.39
CA PRO A 525 -15.51 -13.66 -6.81
C PRO A 525 -15.39 -14.21 -5.40
N TYR A 526 -14.19 -14.71 -5.09
CA TYR A 526 -13.85 -15.15 -3.75
C TYR A 526 -13.07 -14.10 -2.96
N GLU A 527 -13.07 -14.31 -1.65
CA GLU A 527 -12.30 -13.56 -0.67
C GLU A 527 -11.55 -14.55 0.23
N LEU A 528 -10.26 -14.31 0.41
CA LEU A 528 -9.46 -14.96 1.44
C LEU A 528 -9.70 -14.22 2.76
N ILE A 529 -10.25 -14.92 3.76
CA ILE A 529 -10.38 -14.38 5.12
C ILE A 529 -9.10 -14.68 5.90
N ASP A 530 -8.60 -15.91 5.78
CA ASP A 530 -7.36 -16.32 6.44
C ASP A 530 -6.77 -17.57 5.80
N PHE A 531 -5.44 -17.65 5.85
CA PHE A 531 -4.70 -18.85 5.52
C PHE A 531 -3.95 -19.31 6.77
N ILE A 532 -4.39 -20.41 7.36
CA ILE A 532 -3.94 -20.87 8.68
C ILE A 532 -2.99 -22.05 8.50
N PRO A 533 -1.66 -21.82 8.48
CA PRO A 533 -0.67 -22.89 8.35
C PRO A 533 -0.65 -23.84 9.56
N GLY A 534 -1.15 -23.43 10.74
CA GLY A 534 -1.23 -24.30 11.92
C GLY A 534 0.12 -24.92 12.29
N TRP A 535 0.20 -26.25 12.35
CA TRP A 535 1.44 -26.97 12.65
C TRP A 535 2.59 -26.65 11.67
N TYR A 536 2.26 -26.32 10.41
CA TYR A 536 3.26 -26.03 9.38
C TYR A 536 4.03 -24.72 9.66
N GLU A 537 3.58 -23.83 10.56
CA GLU A 537 4.39 -22.66 10.96
C GLU A 537 5.77 -23.05 11.52
N ASN A 538 5.86 -24.20 12.18
CA ASN A 538 7.10 -24.69 12.78
C ASN A 538 8.04 -25.37 11.78
N VAL A 539 7.52 -25.75 10.60
CA VAL A 539 8.23 -26.54 9.58
C VAL A 539 8.51 -25.75 8.31
N LEU A 540 7.78 -24.65 8.11
CA LEU A 540 8.16 -23.62 7.15
C LEU A 540 9.56 -23.10 7.53
N PRO A 541 10.48 -23.00 6.56
CA PRO A 541 11.84 -22.57 6.86
C PRO A 541 11.79 -21.18 7.49
N ARG A 542 12.13 -21.08 8.79
CA ARG A 542 12.65 -19.83 9.33
C ARG A 542 13.94 -19.59 8.56
N ARG A 543 13.92 -18.72 7.54
CA ARG A 543 15.15 -18.31 6.86
C ARG A 543 16.05 -17.69 7.93
N THR A 544 16.98 -18.49 8.40
CA THR A 544 17.88 -18.18 9.50
C THR A 544 18.67 -16.94 9.16
N GLU A 545 18.80 -16.04 10.15
CA GLU A 545 19.80 -14.99 10.17
C GLU A 545 21.14 -15.55 9.67
N SER A 546 21.63 -15.07 8.54
CA SER A 546 23.00 -15.35 8.12
C SER A 546 23.94 -14.59 9.05
N SER A 547 24.15 -15.09 10.27
CA SER A 547 25.34 -14.73 11.02
C SER A 547 26.55 -15.26 10.25
N LEU A 548 27.50 -14.38 9.94
CA LEU A 548 28.76 -14.78 9.33
C LEU A 548 29.39 -15.88 10.19
N SER A 549 29.75 -17.00 9.56
CA SER A 549 30.49 -18.10 10.20
C SER A 549 31.66 -17.53 10.99
N THR A 550 31.89 -18.05 12.21
CA THR A 550 33.02 -17.67 13.06
C THR A 550 34.36 -17.71 12.30
N GLY A 551 34.49 -18.59 11.30
CA GLY A 551 35.65 -18.67 10.41
C GLY A 551 35.79 -17.48 9.44
N ALA A 552 34.69 -16.89 8.96
CA ALA A 552 34.71 -15.70 8.11
C ALA A 552 35.12 -14.46 8.91
N THR A 553 34.64 -14.32 10.14
CA THR A 553 35.03 -13.24 11.05
C THR A 553 36.50 -13.34 11.44
N VAL A 554 36.98 -14.54 11.75
CA VAL A 554 38.40 -14.81 12.01
C VAL A 554 39.25 -14.53 10.75
N GLY A 555 38.76 -14.90 9.57
CA GLY A 555 39.42 -14.61 8.29
C GLY A 555 39.57 -13.11 8.02
N ILE A 556 38.53 -12.31 8.26
CA ILE A 556 38.55 -10.84 8.11
C ILE A 556 39.53 -10.22 9.12
N VAL A 557 39.54 -10.70 10.36
CA VAL A 557 40.44 -10.19 11.41
C VAL A 557 41.90 -10.54 11.08
N ILE A 558 42.18 -11.77 10.64
CA ILE A 558 43.54 -12.18 10.22
C ILE A 558 43.99 -11.38 9.00
N ALA A 559 43.11 -11.14 8.02
CA ALA A 559 43.41 -10.32 6.85
C ALA A 559 43.70 -8.86 7.23
N ALA A 560 42.97 -8.30 8.19
CA ALA A 560 43.21 -6.96 8.70
C ALA A 560 44.55 -6.86 9.45
N PHE A 561 44.90 -7.86 10.27
CA PHE A 561 46.20 -7.91 10.94
C PHE A 561 47.37 -8.11 9.97
N ALA A 562 47.20 -8.95 8.94
CA ALA A 562 48.19 -9.12 7.89
C ALA A 562 48.38 -7.82 7.08
N ALA A 563 47.29 -7.13 6.73
CA ALA A 563 47.34 -5.85 6.04
C ALA A 563 48.03 -4.78 6.90
N ALA A 564 47.75 -4.73 8.22
CA ALA A 564 48.41 -3.81 9.16
C ALA A 564 49.90 -4.12 9.34
N ALA A 565 50.29 -5.40 9.37
CA ALA A 565 51.70 -5.80 9.45
C ALA A 565 52.46 -5.47 8.14
N ILE A 566 51.81 -5.62 6.99
CA ILE A 566 52.34 -5.23 5.68
C ILE A 566 52.47 -3.70 5.59
N LEU A 567 51.46 -2.95 6.05
CA LEU A 567 51.53 -1.49 6.13
C LEU A 567 52.63 -1.00 7.08
N SER A 568 52.77 -1.62 8.25
CA SER A 568 53.80 -1.28 9.23
C SER A 568 55.21 -1.57 8.70
N SER A 569 55.42 -2.71 8.04
CA SER A 569 56.69 -3.04 7.39
C SER A 569 57.01 -2.12 6.19
N LEU A 570 56.01 -1.74 5.38
CA LEU A 570 56.14 -0.73 4.32
C LEU A 570 56.50 0.65 4.88
N VAL A 571 55.83 1.09 5.95
CA VAL A 571 56.11 2.34 6.65
C VAL A 571 57.53 2.35 7.23
N THR A 572 57.97 1.23 7.82
CA THR A 572 59.34 1.08 8.35
C THR A 572 60.38 1.10 7.23
N LEU A 573 60.10 0.47 6.08
CA LEU A 573 60.94 0.53 4.89
C LEU A 573 61.01 1.93 4.28
N ILE A 574 59.90 2.68 4.31
CA ILE A 574 59.82 4.08 3.87
C ILE A 574 60.58 5.00 4.83
N ILE A 575 60.53 4.77 6.14
CA ILE A 575 61.28 5.52 7.15
C ILE A 575 62.79 5.25 7.03
N LEU A 576 63.19 4.00 6.80
CA LEU A 576 64.59 3.62 6.58
C LEU A 576 65.12 4.18 5.23
N ARG A 577 64.30 4.22 4.17
CA ARG A 577 64.64 4.91 2.92
C ARG A 577 64.69 6.43 3.08
N ARG A 578 63.85 7.02 3.93
CA ARG A 578 63.85 8.47 4.22
C ARG A 578 65.04 8.92 5.07
N ARG A 579 65.58 8.06 5.95
CA ARG A 579 66.81 8.35 6.72
C ARG A 579 68.09 8.31 5.87
N SER A 580 68.11 7.57 4.76
CA SER A 580 69.24 7.55 3.81
C SER A 580 69.17 8.66 2.75
N SER A 581 68.08 9.42 2.67
CA SER A 581 67.84 10.45 1.65
C SER A 581 67.58 11.83 2.30
N GLN A 582 68.20 12.11 3.45
CA GLN A 582 68.38 13.49 3.90
C GLN A 582 69.64 14.07 3.27
N ILE A 583 69.53 14.52 2.02
CA ILE A 583 70.18 15.73 1.49
C ILE A 583 69.33 16.13 0.29
N SER A 584 68.86 17.37 0.32
CA SER A 584 68.12 18.07 -0.75
C SER A 584 66.66 17.65 -0.99
N LYS A 585 65.74 18.32 -0.28
CA LYS A 585 64.58 19.07 -0.81
C LYS A 585 63.52 19.25 0.29
N ARG A 586 63.60 20.37 1.02
CA ARG A 586 62.45 20.96 1.71
C ARG A 586 61.44 21.37 0.64
N ARG A 587 60.27 20.73 0.60
CA ARG A 587 59.10 21.28 -0.08
C ARG A 587 58.44 22.26 0.87
N THR A 588 58.59 23.53 0.53
CA THR A 588 57.74 24.66 0.90
C THR A 588 56.27 24.23 0.75
N ALA A 589 55.52 24.17 1.85
CA ALA A 589 54.07 24.30 1.77
C ALA A 589 53.81 25.76 1.35
N LYS A 590 53.08 25.95 0.24
CA LYS A 590 52.65 27.28 -0.20
C LYS A 590 51.81 27.90 0.92
N ARG A 591 52.33 28.92 1.57
CA ARG A 591 51.53 29.97 2.21
C ARG A 591 50.67 30.56 1.08
N ILE A 592 49.34 30.39 1.14
CA ILE A 592 48.45 31.07 0.19
C ILE A 592 48.50 32.55 0.56
N GLN A 593 49.07 33.37 -0.29
CA GLN A 593 49.15 34.81 -0.07
C GLN A 593 47.83 35.46 -0.54
N MET A 594 46.75 35.23 0.21
CA MET A 594 45.45 35.87 -0.01
C MET A 594 45.38 37.17 0.81
N LYS A 595 46.07 38.22 0.36
CA LYS A 595 45.71 39.57 0.84
C LYS A 595 44.38 39.93 0.20
N ILE A 596 43.31 39.88 0.98
CA ILE A 596 41.99 40.31 0.54
C ILE A 596 41.77 41.71 1.08
N ASP A 597 41.55 42.66 0.17
CA ASP A 597 41.30 44.05 0.53
C ASP A 597 40.04 44.14 1.41
N GLY A 598 40.19 44.74 2.61
CA GLY A 598 39.09 44.98 3.55
C GLY A 598 38.96 43.96 4.70
N VAL A 599 39.68 42.84 4.69
CA VAL A 599 39.64 41.81 5.76
C VAL A 599 41.00 41.70 6.47
N ARG A 600 41.02 41.70 7.81
CA ARG A 600 42.26 41.63 8.59
C ARG A 600 42.86 40.21 8.63
N ASP A 601 44.15 40.11 8.34
CA ASP A 601 44.97 38.91 8.60
C ASP A 601 45.41 38.96 10.08
N LEU A 602 44.86 38.07 10.91
CA LEU A 602 45.03 38.04 12.36
C LEU A 602 45.88 36.84 12.76
N THR A 603 46.80 37.02 13.71
CA THR A 603 47.69 35.94 14.17
C THR A 603 46.97 35.04 15.16
N PHE A 604 47.43 33.78 15.29
CA PHE A 604 46.92 32.85 16.29
C PHE A 604 47.07 33.41 17.71
N GLU A 605 48.17 34.12 17.98
CA GLU A 605 48.44 34.76 19.27
C GLU A 605 47.40 35.85 19.60
N GLU A 606 47.04 36.70 18.62
CA GLU A 606 46.01 37.73 18.81
C GLU A 606 44.64 37.12 19.12
N LEU A 607 44.28 36.04 18.43
CA LEU A 607 43.01 35.34 18.64
C LEU A 607 42.97 34.52 19.93
N SER A 608 44.10 33.93 20.32
CA SER A 608 44.24 33.23 21.60
C SER A 608 44.08 34.22 22.76
N ASN A 609 44.74 35.39 22.70
CA ASN A 609 44.62 36.41 23.73
C ASN A 609 43.19 36.98 23.82
N CYS A 610 42.53 37.23 22.69
CA CYS A 610 41.20 37.83 22.69
C CYS A 610 40.08 36.87 23.16
N THR A 611 40.32 35.56 23.10
CA THR A 611 39.36 34.50 23.50
C THR A 611 39.71 33.81 24.83
N SER A 612 40.64 34.37 25.61
CA SER A 612 41.14 33.74 26.85
C SER A 612 41.67 32.32 26.62
N ASN A 613 42.55 32.17 25.63
CA ASN A 613 43.16 30.92 25.18
C ASN A 613 42.12 29.84 24.80
N PHE A 614 41.06 30.25 24.09
CA PHE A 614 39.95 29.39 23.68
C PHE A 614 39.31 28.61 24.84
N SER A 615 39.23 29.24 26.02
CA SER A 615 38.59 28.68 27.22
C SER A 615 37.13 28.31 26.95
N ASP A 616 36.65 27.23 27.58
CA ASP A 616 35.23 26.84 27.51
C ASP A 616 34.30 27.94 28.08
N SER A 617 34.81 28.84 28.92
CA SER A 617 34.05 30.01 29.40
C SER A 617 33.76 31.05 28.31
N ALA A 618 34.52 31.04 27.22
CA ALA A 618 34.32 31.89 26.05
C ALA A 618 33.51 31.18 24.95
N LEU A 619 33.19 29.89 25.10
CA LEU A 619 32.48 29.11 24.09
C LEU A 619 31.01 29.57 23.99
N ILE A 620 30.60 30.03 22.81
CA ILE A 620 29.23 30.50 22.53
C ILE A 620 28.47 29.61 21.55
N GLY A 621 29.15 28.67 20.88
CA GLY A 621 28.49 27.71 19.99
C GLY A 621 29.42 26.57 19.57
N GLN A 622 28.83 25.43 19.23
CA GLN A 622 29.53 24.27 18.67
C GLN A 622 28.65 23.62 17.59
N GLY A 623 29.21 23.37 16.41
CA GLY A 623 28.53 22.74 15.28
C GLY A 623 29.44 21.75 14.54
N GLY A 624 28.94 21.17 13.44
CA GLY A 624 29.67 20.17 12.63
C GLY A 624 30.97 20.68 12.00
N TYR A 625 31.18 21.99 12.03
CA TYR A 625 32.33 22.67 11.44
C TYR A 625 33.41 23.09 12.45
N GLY A 626 33.08 23.13 13.75
CA GLY A 626 33.99 23.62 14.78
C GLY A 626 33.32 24.32 15.96
N LYS A 627 34.16 24.93 16.80
CA LYS A 627 33.74 25.66 18.02
C LYS A 627 33.80 27.18 17.76
N VAL A 628 32.84 27.92 18.29
CA VAL A 628 32.74 29.38 18.20
C VAL A 628 32.95 30.00 19.57
N TYR A 629 33.93 30.89 19.66
CA TYR A 629 34.33 31.57 20.89
C TYR A 629 34.02 33.06 20.83
N ARG A 630 33.57 33.64 21.93
CA ARG A 630 33.45 35.09 22.09
C ARG A 630 34.81 35.67 22.44
N GLY A 631 35.21 36.73 21.74
CA GLY A 631 36.42 37.48 22.05
C GLY A 631 36.23 38.99 21.99
N VAL A 632 37.24 39.71 22.44
CA VAL A 632 37.32 41.19 22.33
C VAL A 632 38.68 41.53 21.71
N LEU A 633 38.66 42.06 20.49
CA LEU A 633 39.87 42.44 19.76
C LEU A 633 40.60 43.59 20.47
N ALA A 634 41.87 43.82 20.13
CA ALA A 634 42.71 44.84 20.77
C ALA A 634 42.15 46.29 20.69
N ASP A 635 41.30 46.55 19.69
CA ASP A 635 40.60 47.83 19.50
C ASP A 635 39.29 47.95 20.32
N GLY A 636 38.96 46.95 21.13
CA GLY A 636 37.75 46.90 21.95
C GLY A 636 36.52 46.32 21.23
N THR A 637 36.64 45.93 19.96
CA THR A 637 35.53 45.37 19.19
C THR A 637 35.19 43.95 19.64
N GLY A 638 33.91 43.69 19.96
CA GLY A 638 33.43 42.36 20.25
C GLY A 638 33.40 41.47 19.00
N ALA A 639 34.01 40.30 19.07
CA ALA A 639 34.14 39.37 17.95
C ALA A 639 33.65 37.95 18.30
N ALA A 640 33.22 37.22 17.28
CA ALA A 640 32.95 35.79 17.33
C ALA A 640 33.99 35.05 16.49
N VAL A 641 34.80 34.21 17.14
CA VAL A 641 35.91 33.47 16.53
C VAL A 641 35.49 32.01 16.31
N LYS A 642 35.25 31.63 15.05
CA LYS A 642 34.89 30.27 14.62
C LYS A 642 36.18 29.51 14.29
N ARG A 643 36.55 28.53 15.12
CA ARG A 643 37.75 27.70 14.96
C ARG A 643 37.39 26.33 14.40
N THR A 644 38.01 25.95 13.28
CA THR A 644 37.78 24.67 12.59
C THR A 644 38.32 23.47 13.38
N GLN A 645 37.73 22.29 13.17
CA GLN A 645 38.17 21.04 13.83
C GLN A 645 39.31 20.37 13.03
N GLN A 646 40.43 20.08 13.70
CA GLN A 646 41.61 19.47 13.06
C GLN A 646 41.25 18.13 12.37
N GLY A 647 41.58 18.01 11.08
CA GLY A 647 41.54 16.74 10.32
C GLY A 647 40.33 16.52 9.39
N SER A 648 39.40 17.47 9.26
CA SER A 648 38.33 17.37 8.25
C SER A 648 38.74 18.04 6.92
N LEU A 649 38.81 17.26 5.83
CA LEU A 649 39.06 17.80 4.49
C LEU A 649 37.95 18.77 4.04
N GLN A 650 36.71 18.47 4.41
CA GLN A 650 35.53 19.30 4.16
C GLN A 650 35.61 20.66 4.88
N GLY A 651 36.22 20.70 6.07
CA GLY A 651 36.43 21.92 6.86
C GLY A 651 37.42 22.92 6.28
N SER A 652 38.14 22.58 5.22
CA SER A 652 39.07 23.51 4.55
C SER A 652 38.43 24.20 3.36
N GLU A 653 37.54 23.53 2.62
CA GLU A 653 36.87 24.11 1.45
C GLU A 653 35.84 25.17 1.83
N GLU A 654 35.03 24.90 2.86
CA GLU A 654 34.01 25.85 3.35
C GLU A 654 34.69 27.10 3.97
N PHE A 655 35.91 26.97 4.50
CA PHE A 655 36.69 28.06 5.11
C PHE A 655 37.10 29.08 4.05
N PHE A 656 37.68 28.59 2.94
CA PHE A 656 38.05 29.45 1.82
C PHE A 656 36.81 30.03 1.13
N THR A 657 35.74 29.26 0.99
CA THR A 657 34.47 29.73 0.39
C THR A 657 33.88 30.89 1.20
N GLU A 658 33.87 30.78 2.52
CA GLU A 658 33.29 31.80 3.40
C GLU A 658 34.13 33.10 3.40
N ILE A 659 35.46 32.99 3.38
CA ILE A 659 36.36 34.14 3.20
C ILE A 659 36.11 34.82 1.85
N GLU A 660 36.07 34.04 0.78
CA GLU A 660 35.93 34.52 -0.59
C GLU A 660 34.61 35.28 -0.82
N LEU A 661 33.51 34.80 -0.22
CA LEU A 661 32.19 35.40 -0.40
C LEU A 661 31.95 36.55 0.56
N LEU A 662 32.28 36.42 1.86
CA LEU A 662 31.99 37.49 2.81
C LEU A 662 32.90 38.70 2.64
N SER A 663 34.10 38.55 2.08
CA SER A 663 34.98 39.70 1.83
C SER A 663 34.43 40.68 0.79
N ARG A 664 33.53 40.21 -0.09
CA ARG A 664 32.91 41.03 -1.15
C ARG A 664 31.49 41.49 -0.81
N LEU A 665 30.92 41.06 0.30
CA LEU A 665 29.52 41.33 0.66
C LEU A 665 29.42 42.32 1.82
N HIS A 666 28.65 43.39 1.62
CA HIS A 666 28.44 44.42 2.63
C HIS A 666 26.96 44.81 2.69
N HIS A 667 26.23 44.22 3.63
CA HIS A 667 24.81 44.52 3.80
C HIS A 667 24.39 44.41 5.28
N ARG A 668 23.49 45.28 5.73
CA ARG A 668 23.03 45.35 7.14
C ARG A 668 22.35 44.08 7.66
N ASN A 669 21.89 43.20 6.76
CA ASN A 669 21.26 41.93 7.09
C ASN A 669 22.12 40.71 6.74
N LEU A 670 23.43 40.89 6.54
CA LEU A 670 24.42 39.83 6.46
C LEU A 670 25.42 40.00 7.60
N VAL A 671 25.99 38.90 8.08
CA VAL A 671 27.06 38.95 9.08
C VAL A 671 28.37 39.41 8.42
N SER A 672 29.01 40.42 8.99
CA SER A 672 30.30 40.93 8.50
C SER A 672 31.48 40.06 8.95
N LEU A 673 32.37 39.75 8.02
CA LEU A 673 33.68 39.15 8.31
C LEU A 673 34.67 40.25 8.71
N VAL A 674 35.24 40.14 9.91
CA VAL A 674 36.22 41.11 10.47
C VAL A 674 37.64 40.71 10.10
N GLY A 675 37.93 39.40 10.11
CA GLY A 675 39.27 38.87 9.86
C GLY A 675 39.30 37.36 9.75
N TYR A 676 40.47 36.82 9.43
CA TYR A 676 40.73 35.39 9.41
C TYR A 676 42.14 35.10 9.94
N CYS A 677 42.39 33.84 10.30
CA CYS A 677 43.70 33.32 10.69
C CYS A 677 43.94 31.98 9.97
N ASP A 678 45.13 31.82 9.39
CA ASP A 678 45.63 30.59 8.76
C ASP A 678 47.12 30.40 9.14
N GLU A 679 47.37 29.91 10.35
CA GLU A 679 48.71 29.69 10.91
C GLU A 679 48.84 28.28 11.51
N ASP A 680 49.96 27.57 11.26
CA ASP A 680 50.29 26.28 11.87
C ASP A 680 49.16 25.21 11.84
N ASN A 681 48.40 25.14 10.74
CA ASN A 681 47.20 24.29 10.55
C ASN A 681 45.98 24.68 11.42
N GLU A 682 45.95 25.90 11.94
CA GLU A 682 44.81 26.49 12.63
C GLU A 682 44.09 27.47 11.69
N GLN A 683 42.88 27.10 11.26
CA GLN A 683 42.03 27.92 10.40
C GLN A 683 40.88 28.50 11.22
N MET A 684 40.80 29.83 11.30
CA MET A 684 39.77 30.54 12.09
C MET A 684 39.16 31.72 11.33
N LEU A 685 37.85 31.89 11.48
CA LEU A 685 37.08 33.02 10.93
C LEU A 685 36.62 33.92 12.07
N VAL A 686 36.76 35.23 11.89
CA VAL A 686 36.42 36.23 12.90
C VAL A 686 35.28 37.09 12.37
N TYR A 687 34.12 37.01 13.01
CA TYR A 687 32.93 37.79 12.67
C TYR A 687 32.64 38.85 13.73
N GLU A 688 31.79 39.81 13.38
CA GLU A 688 31.14 40.65 14.38
C GLU A 688 30.33 39.81 15.39
N TYR A 689 30.37 40.20 16.65
CA TYR A 689 29.66 39.48 17.71
C TYR A 689 28.15 39.78 17.70
N MET A 690 27.33 38.72 17.73
CA MET A 690 25.87 38.78 17.75
C MET A 690 25.34 38.50 19.17
N PRO A 691 25.02 39.54 19.98
CA PRO A 691 24.74 39.36 21.40
C PRO A 691 23.45 38.60 21.71
N ASN A 692 22.47 38.61 20.79
CA ASN A 692 21.21 37.90 20.97
C ASN A 692 21.23 36.48 20.36
N GLY A 693 22.37 36.00 19.88
CA GLY A 693 22.51 34.61 19.39
C GLY A 693 21.71 34.32 18.13
N ASN A 694 21.35 33.04 17.92
CA ASN A 694 20.64 32.57 16.73
C ASN A 694 19.11 32.51 16.95
N LEU A 695 18.34 32.64 15.87
CA LEU A 695 16.87 32.65 15.92
C LEU A 695 16.26 31.33 16.41
N ARG A 696 16.90 30.19 16.15
CA ARG A 696 16.40 28.87 16.61
C ARG A 696 16.19 28.84 18.12
N ASP A 697 17.13 29.41 18.88
CA ASP A 697 17.05 29.40 20.34
C ASP A 697 15.86 30.24 20.86
N HIS A 698 15.51 31.33 20.15
CA HIS A 698 14.34 32.18 20.43
C HIS A 698 13.00 31.55 19.99
N LEU A 699 13.02 30.60 19.05
CA LEU A 699 11.85 29.85 18.61
C LEU A 699 11.65 28.55 19.39
N SER A 700 12.64 28.12 20.16
CA SER A 700 12.60 26.89 20.94
C SER A 700 11.73 27.02 22.20
N ALA A 701 11.20 25.90 22.69
CA ALA A 701 10.47 25.83 23.97
C ALA A 701 11.31 26.22 25.20
N LYS A 702 12.62 26.45 25.03
CA LYS A 702 13.57 26.84 26.08
C LYS A 702 13.84 28.35 26.11
N ALA A 703 13.23 29.15 25.23
CA ALA A 703 13.40 30.59 25.20
C ALA A 703 12.88 31.23 26.51
N LYS A 704 13.68 32.09 27.14
CA LYS A 704 13.29 32.79 28.38
C LYS A 704 12.10 33.72 28.18
N GLU A 705 11.99 34.33 26.99
CA GLU A 705 10.87 35.18 26.57
C GLU A 705 10.54 34.89 25.11
N ALA A 706 9.25 34.79 24.80
CA ALA A 706 8.80 34.54 23.43
C ALA A 706 8.84 35.82 22.60
N LEU A 707 9.41 35.75 21.39
CA LEU A 707 9.39 36.87 20.45
C LEU A 707 7.94 37.25 20.11
N SER A 708 7.63 38.54 20.24
CA SER A 708 6.32 39.08 19.84
C SER A 708 6.13 38.98 18.32
N PHE A 709 4.88 38.90 17.86
CA PHE A 709 4.58 38.82 16.43
C PHE A 709 5.21 39.96 15.60
N PRO A 710 5.18 41.24 16.02
CA PRO A 710 5.88 42.31 15.30
C PRO A 710 7.40 42.10 15.20
N MET A 711 8.02 41.54 16.24
CA MET A 711 9.46 41.23 16.22
C MET A 711 9.75 40.10 15.23
N ARG A 712 8.93 39.04 15.22
CA ARG A 712 9.05 37.93 14.27
C ARG A 712 8.93 38.42 12.83
N LEU A 713 7.99 39.32 12.55
CA LEU A 713 7.81 39.90 11.22
C LEU A 713 9.02 40.75 10.79
N ARG A 714 9.60 41.55 11.71
CA ARG A 714 10.83 42.31 11.44
C ARG A 714 12.03 41.40 11.16
N ILE A 715 12.15 40.30 11.90
CA ILE A 715 13.22 39.31 11.73
C ILE A 715 13.07 38.60 10.37
N ALA A 716 11.86 38.18 10.02
CA ALA A 716 11.58 37.55 8.72
C ALA A 716 11.90 38.52 7.56
N LEU A 717 11.47 39.79 7.68
CA LEU A 717 11.76 40.83 6.70
C LEU A 717 13.26 41.16 6.60
N GLY A 718 13.99 41.16 7.71
CA GLY A 718 15.44 41.35 7.71
C GLY A 718 16.16 40.20 7.02
N SER A 719 15.76 38.96 7.31
CA SER A 719 16.32 37.76 6.70
C SER A 719 16.07 37.74 5.18
N SER A 720 14.84 38.06 4.75
CA SER A 720 14.50 38.11 3.32
C SER A 720 15.24 39.23 2.57
N ARG A 721 15.47 40.38 3.20
CA ARG A 721 16.31 41.45 2.62
C ARG A 721 17.76 41.02 2.43
N GLY A 722 18.32 40.27 3.39
CA GLY A 722 19.66 39.70 3.25
C GLY A 722 19.76 38.71 2.08
N ILE A 723 18.79 37.81 1.96
CA ILE A 723 18.72 36.82 0.86
C ILE A 723 18.50 37.51 -0.48
N LEU A 724 17.61 38.50 -0.55
CA LEU A 724 17.35 39.28 -1.76
C LEU A 724 18.64 39.95 -2.27
N TYR A 725 19.39 40.60 -1.38
CA TYR A 725 20.69 41.20 -1.71
C TYR A 725 21.65 40.18 -2.35
N LEU A 726 21.74 38.96 -1.81
CA LEU A 726 22.59 37.90 -2.39
C LEU A 726 22.16 37.51 -3.80
N HIS A 727 20.86 37.50 -4.09
CA HIS A 727 20.33 37.04 -5.37
C HIS A 727 20.30 38.13 -6.45
N THR A 728 20.16 39.40 -6.07
CA THR A 728 19.92 40.49 -7.04
C THR A 728 20.99 41.57 -7.08
N GLU A 729 21.70 41.80 -5.98
CA GLU A 729 22.66 42.92 -5.85
C GLU A 729 24.12 42.44 -5.77
N ALA A 730 24.37 41.20 -5.38
CA ALA A 730 25.70 40.59 -5.49
C ALA A 730 26.01 40.25 -6.95
N ASP A 731 27.23 40.59 -7.40
CA ASP A 731 27.71 40.29 -8.75
C ASP A 731 28.99 39.43 -8.70
N PRO A 732 28.97 38.18 -9.17
CA PRO A 732 27.79 37.44 -9.64
C PRO A 732 26.83 37.07 -8.48
N PRO A 733 25.54 36.76 -8.76
CA PRO A 733 24.57 36.34 -7.75
C PRO A 733 25.06 35.14 -6.92
N ILE A 734 24.59 35.03 -5.67
CA ILE A 734 25.08 34.03 -4.71
C ILE A 734 23.91 33.19 -4.19
N TYR A 735 24.01 31.88 -4.36
CA TYR A 735 23.09 30.93 -3.73
C TYR A 735 23.65 30.46 -2.38
N HIS A 736 22.93 30.74 -1.29
CA HIS A 736 23.41 30.41 0.07
C HIS A 736 23.32 28.92 0.43
N ARG A 737 22.28 28.22 -0.06
CA ARG A 737 22.07 26.75 0.08
C ARG A 737 21.88 26.19 1.49
N ASP A 738 21.96 27.00 2.55
CA ASP A 738 21.77 26.55 3.94
C ASP A 738 21.04 27.56 4.83
N ILE A 739 19.92 28.08 4.32
CA ILE A 739 19.06 29.02 5.05
C ILE A 739 18.21 28.25 6.06
N LYS A 740 18.50 28.45 7.35
CA LYS A 740 17.77 27.83 8.47
C LYS A 740 17.80 28.72 9.71
N SER A 741 16.90 28.46 10.66
CA SER A 741 16.75 29.29 11.87
C SER A 741 18.03 29.40 12.73
N SER A 742 18.93 28.41 12.70
CA SER A 742 20.21 28.49 13.41
C SER A 742 21.26 29.38 12.73
N ASN A 743 21.08 29.67 11.42
CA ASN A 743 21.98 30.49 10.62
C ASN A 743 21.48 31.95 10.47
N ILE A 744 20.36 32.28 11.12
CA ILE A 744 19.89 33.65 11.27
C ILE A 744 20.30 34.16 12.66
N LEU A 745 21.28 35.07 12.70
CA LEU A 745 21.78 35.67 13.93
C LEU A 745 21.10 37.01 14.21
N LEU A 746 21.04 37.39 15.48
CA LEU A 746 20.36 38.58 15.96
C LEU A 746 21.35 39.53 16.65
N ASP A 747 21.40 40.78 16.16
CA ASP A 747 22.19 41.83 16.80
C ASP A 747 21.53 42.36 18.09
N SER A 748 22.14 43.35 18.75
CA SER A 748 21.62 43.95 20.00
C SER A 748 20.23 44.57 19.87
N LYS A 749 19.78 44.89 18.65
CA LYS A 749 18.45 45.48 18.34
C LYS A 749 17.48 44.46 17.73
N PHE A 750 17.81 43.17 17.79
CA PHE A 750 17.06 42.07 17.15
C PHE A 750 16.95 42.21 15.62
N VAL A 751 17.92 42.89 14.99
CA VAL A 751 18.03 42.89 13.52
C VAL A 751 18.61 41.57 13.07
N ALA A 752 17.92 40.91 12.14
CA ALA A 752 18.33 39.64 11.58
C ALA A 752 19.51 39.79 10.61
N LYS A 753 20.53 38.94 10.78
CA LYS A 753 21.68 38.82 9.89
C LYS A 753 21.88 37.36 9.47
N VAL A 754 21.93 37.14 8.16
CA VAL A 754 22.19 35.82 7.56
C VAL A 754 23.68 35.48 7.71
N SER A 755 23.98 34.25 8.08
CA SER A 755 25.32 33.76 8.42
C SER A 755 25.57 32.35 7.87
N ASP A 756 26.83 31.89 7.96
CA ASP A 756 27.28 30.53 7.59
C ASP A 756 27.32 30.27 6.07
N PHE A 757 28.26 30.95 5.40
CA PHE A 757 28.38 30.90 3.94
C PHE A 757 29.19 29.71 3.42
N GLY A 758 29.56 28.75 4.27
CA GLY A 758 30.44 27.64 3.91
C GLY A 758 29.93 26.78 2.74
N LEU A 759 28.60 26.63 2.61
CA LEU A 759 27.96 25.86 1.53
C LEU A 759 27.54 26.70 0.32
N SER A 760 27.73 28.02 0.39
CA SER A 760 27.29 28.97 -0.62
C SER A 760 28.05 28.80 -1.93
N ARG A 761 27.43 29.23 -3.04
CA ARG A 761 28.02 29.13 -4.38
C ARG A 761 27.61 30.31 -5.25
N LEU A 762 28.52 30.77 -6.10
CA LEU A 762 28.22 31.75 -7.15
C LEU A 762 27.30 31.14 -8.21
N ALA A 763 26.32 31.91 -8.67
CA ALA A 763 25.50 31.56 -9.81
C ALA A 763 26.34 31.56 -11.10
N PRO A 764 26.07 30.63 -12.06
CA PRO A 764 26.80 30.58 -13.32
C PRO A 764 26.53 31.83 -14.16
N LEU A 765 27.58 32.34 -14.80
CA LEU A 765 27.48 33.44 -15.74
C LEU A 765 26.68 33.00 -16.99
N PRO A 766 25.81 33.86 -17.56
CA PRO A 766 25.12 33.55 -18.81
C PRO A 766 26.14 33.27 -19.92
N ALA A 767 25.91 32.22 -20.71
CA ALA A 767 26.65 32.01 -21.94
C ALA A 767 26.41 33.21 -22.88
N MET A 768 27.36 33.50 -23.78
CA MET A 768 27.40 34.67 -24.69
C MET A 768 26.16 34.87 -25.59
N GLU A 769 25.15 34.00 -25.52
CA GLU A 769 23.85 34.07 -26.22
C GLU A 769 22.67 34.56 -25.35
N GLY A 770 22.92 35.07 -24.13
CA GLY A 770 21.93 35.87 -23.40
C GLY A 770 20.78 35.09 -22.74
N VAL A 771 20.84 33.76 -22.67
CA VAL A 771 19.93 32.95 -21.85
C VAL A 771 20.70 32.42 -20.65
N ALA A 772 20.44 32.97 -19.47
CA ALA A 772 20.92 32.39 -18.22
C ALA A 772 20.26 31.00 -18.05
N PRO A 773 21.01 29.94 -17.71
CA PRO A 773 20.41 28.64 -17.44
C PRO A 773 19.44 28.79 -16.26
N GLY A 774 18.19 28.33 -16.42
CA GLY A 774 17.15 28.43 -15.38
C GLY A 774 17.38 27.56 -14.14
N HIS A 775 18.53 26.87 -14.06
CA HIS A 775 18.97 26.10 -12.90
C HIS A 775 20.47 25.79 -12.96
N VAL A 776 21.02 25.37 -11.82
CA VAL A 776 22.40 24.88 -11.66
C VAL A 776 22.37 23.45 -11.17
N SER A 777 22.81 22.49 -11.98
CA SER A 777 22.96 21.10 -11.53
C SER A 777 24.17 20.97 -10.59
N THR A 778 23.96 20.55 -9.34
CA THR A 778 25.01 20.43 -8.33
C THR A 778 24.64 19.36 -7.30
N VAL A 779 25.66 18.72 -6.71
CA VAL A 779 25.47 17.80 -5.56
C VAL A 779 24.67 18.52 -4.49
N VAL A 780 23.54 17.94 -4.06
CA VAL A 780 22.65 18.53 -3.07
C VAL A 780 23.42 18.78 -1.77
N LYS A 781 23.49 20.04 -1.34
CA LYS A 781 24.05 20.45 -0.04
C LYS A 781 23.09 21.39 0.66
N GLY A 782 22.96 21.24 1.97
CA GLY A 782 22.07 22.02 2.85
C GLY A 782 21.57 21.17 4.01
N THR A 783 20.88 21.79 4.97
CA THR A 783 20.39 21.08 6.16
C THR A 783 19.07 20.33 5.91
N PRO A 784 18.99 19.02 6.23
CA PRO A 784 17.74 18.26 6.14
C PRO A 784 16.59 18.94 6.91
N GLY A 785 15.42 19.05 6.27
CA GLY A 785 14.26 19.77 6.79
C GLY A 785 14.19 21.27 6.47
N TYR A 786 15.26 21.86 5.92
CA TYR A 786 15.30 23.23 5.41
C TYR A 786 15.68 23.30 3.90
N LEU A 787 16.03 22.17 3.30
CA LEU A 787 16.33 22.05 1.87
C LEU A 787 15.07 22.29 1.02
N ASP A 788 15.25 22.98 -0.10
CA ASP A 788 14.23 23.09 -1.13
C ASP A 788 13.90 21.68 -1.68
N PRO A 789 12.62 21.23 -1.58
CA PRO A 789 12.22 19.91 -2.05
C PRO A 789 12.50 19.69 -3.54
N GLU A 790 12.36 20.72 -4.37
CA GLU A 790 12.62 20.61 -5.81
C GLU A 790 14.13 20.45 -6.07
N TYR A 791 14.98 21.21 -5.38
CA TYR A 791 16.43 21.04 -5.47
C TYR A 791 16.88 19.65 -4.98
N PHE A 792 16.30 19.15 -3.88
CA PHE A 792 16.61 17.82 -3.34
C PHE A 792 16.27 16.69 -4.32
N LEU A 793 15.14 16.79 -5.03
CA LEU A 793 14.68 15.77 -5.97
C LEU A 793 15.42 15.86 -7.32
N THR A 794 15.54 17.06 -7.87
CA THR A 794 15.99 17.26 -9.25
C THR A 794 17.50 17.44 -9.37
N HIS A 795 18.21 17.66 -8.25
CA HIS A 795 19.61 18.10 -8.22
C HIS A 795 19.86 19.43 -8.94
N ASN A 796 18.79 20.16 -9.28
CA ASN A 796 18.80 21.43 -9.99
C ASN A 796 18.49 22.55 -9.01
N LEU A 797 19.47 23.42 -8.76
CA LEU A 797 19.34 24.60 -7.91
C LEU A 797 18.85 25.76 -8.77
N THR A 798 17.59 26.18 -8.61
CA THR A 798 16.94 27.24 -9.38
C THR A 798 17.11 28.62 -8.75
#